data_AF-A0A413G3C8-F1
#
_entry.id   AF-A0A413G3C8-F1
#
_cell.length_a   1.000
_cell.length_b   1.000
_cell.length_c   1.000
_cell.angle_alpha   90.00
_cell.angle_beta   90.00
_cell.angle_gamma   90.00
#
_symmetry.space_group_name_H-M   'P 1'
#
loop_
_entity.id
_entity.type
_entity.pdbx_description
1 polymer ?
#
loop_
_entity_poly.entity_id
_entity_poly.type
_entity_poly.pdbx_seq_one_letter_code
_entity_poly.pdbx_strand_id
1 'polypeptide(L)'
;MQLDSQIYLNCAKYLSECMPCPVALFSPQGQPLACTHPIRAPFAQMVVRQCLDDPARSGQIAGSYGAQYAVLKGEDQQPLCILLFMEAAGQDGLLAPVRTLLLLLLQEHNLHAQLFFESDEHLSFVREILFSNAYQNVALREQAIRRQYPVSANRVVMLFDPLDDSLQELGERRETPLVSRKDLFSKTIAMAPGYHFDDIFDLLNLKRIVLLKMIPPEMSDFPEEYLYTFAQAVLAMMQRMDGGQFRVSIGSCYNELAEIRNSYEEACFIANHFDFFDTEDRGILFVTDHIADYLFSLLPDSYFAEKFAPLAPLTGSRSNLPQTLCALSRYNMNFQETARAMCLHRNTLLQRYSKMDTLTKLDPAKNRQDRVTARQYALFHRRRTIIRAGSIIRGKSILTQLYDWLAECISRNSDGAIQLEVQTVGLSGNNALLLEMLRQDKIDFCVGQAGMLLPLLGDAISIVDVPFLFPSPHQAIQILNGPVGQQLLAPLQDSGFYGLAFWSMGWRYFTSRSELPIRQPQDLNGRSVRIMRKPLLDAFIRYLGAEPCYISYDKLTDAIDSALVDVQENPYQNFYDMRLYESHRNLLELNMLFDSNVLLTSSRFWNRFSVSEQQTLSRSIQQTVTWNSSSFYHITAAAKPAILEKGVGIHIPSQKESLPWRRAAKEFILSSSYRQLYLDFLRKTEEGGELLDGSFDV
;
A
#
# COMPACT_ATOMS: atom_id res chain seq x y z
N MET A 1 4.61 -26.68 -15.25
CA MET A 1 3.58 -25.93 -14.50
C MET A 1 2.31 -25.98 -15.35
N GLN A 2 1.29 -26.76 -14.97
CA GLN A 2 -0.01 -26.70 -15.66
C GLN A 2 -0.78 -25.51 -15.07
N LEU A 3 -1.12 -24.55 -15.92
CA LEU A 3 -1.94 -23.38 -15.56
C LEU A 3 -3.43 -23.78 -15.45
N ASP A 4 -4.20 -23.05 -14.64
CA ASP A 4 -5.63 -23.30 -14.46
C ASP A 4 -6.40 -23.16 -15.79
N SER A 5 -7.28 -24.11 -16.08
CA SER A 5 -8.22 -24.08 -17.20
C SER A 5 -9.03 -22.78 -17.30
N GLN A 6 -9.41 -22.16 -16.18
CA GLN A 6 -10.24 -20.95 -16.17
C GLN A 6 -9.49 -19.72 -16.75
N ILE A 7 -8.17 -19.65 -16.57
CA ILE A 7 -7.32 -18.59 -17.14
C ILE A 7 -7.41 -18.62 -18.68
N TYR A 8 -7.38 -19.82 -19.28
CA TYR A 8 -7.49 -19.98 -20.73
C TYR A 8 -8.90 -19.67 -21.25
N LEU A 9 -9.94 -19.96 -20.48
CA LEU A 9 -11.33 -19.58 -20.77
C LEU A 9 -11.51 -18.06 -20.78
N ASN A 10 -10.98 -17.36 -19.77
CA ASN A 10 -11.00 -15.90 -19.71
C ASN A 10 -10.20 -15.28 -20.86
N CYS A 11 -9.02 -15.84 -21.17
CA CYS A 11 -8.24 -15.47 -22.36
C CYS A 11 -9.04 -15.67 -23.66
N ALA A 12 -9.80 -16.76 -23.82
CA ALA A 12 -10.62 -16.98 -25.00
C ALA A 12 -11.79 -16.00 -25.09
N LYS A 13 -12.50 -15.74 -23.98
CA LYS A 13 -13.56 -14.72 -23.95
C LYS A 13 -13.01 -13.35 -24.37
N TYR A 14 -11.85 -12.96 -23.84
CA TYR A 14 -11.19 -11.71 -24.23
C TYR A 14 -10.76 -11.69 -25.71
N LEU A 15 -10.17 -12.78 -26.21
CA LEU A 15 -9.80 -12.88 -27.63
C LEU A 15 -11.04 -12.85 -28.54
N SER A 16 -12.21 -13.32 -28.10
CA SER A 16 -13.43 -13.27 -28.91
C SER A 16 -13.92 -11.85 -29.21
N GLU A 17 -13.63 -10.90 -28.32
CA GLU A 17 -14.02 -9.50 -28.44
C GLU A 17 -12.97 -8.67 -29.22
N CYS A 18 -11.69 -9.04 -29.13
CA CYS A 18 -10.58 -8.28 -29.69
C CYS A 18 -10.10 -8.76 -31.07
N MET A 19 -10.48 -9.98 -31.48
CA MET A 19 -9.92 -10.62 -32.67
C MET A 19 -10.93 -10.67 -33.81
N PRO A 20 -10.54 -10.34 -35.05
CA PRO A 20 -11.41 -10.44 -36.22
C PRO A 20 -11.58 -11.89 -36.71
N CYS A 21 -11.01 -12.88 -36.03
CA CYS A 21 -10.99 -14.27 -36.43
C CYS A 21 -11.13 -15.22 -35.22
N PRO A 22 -11.71 -16.42 -35.38
CA PRO A 22 -11.79 -17.38 -34.28
C PRO A 22 -10.40 -17.88 -33.83
N VAL A 23 -10.16 -17.95 -32.51
CA VAL A 23 -8.90 -18.42 -31.91
C VAL A 23 -9.18 -19.62 -30.99
N ALA A 24 -8.29 -20.60 -30.99
CA ALA A 24 -8.34 -21.73 -30.07
C ALA A 24 -6.99 -21.92 -29.36
N LEU A 25 -7.09 -22.24 -28.06
CA LEU A 25 -6.00 -22.47 -27.13
C LEU A 25 -5.91 -23.97 -26.83
N PHE A 26 -4.71 -24.54 -26.90
CA PHE A 26 -4.46 -25.94 -26.56
C PHE A 26 -3.25 -26.07 -25.62
N SER A 27 -3.22 -27.11 -24.81
CA SER A 27 -2.01 -27.47 -24.04
C SER A 27 -0.85 -27.80 -25.00
N PRO A 28 0.41 -27.80 -24.53
CA PRO A 28 1.54 -28.26 -25.35
C PRO A 28 1.36 -29.70 -25.88
N GLN A 29 0.52 -30.52 -25.24
CA GLN A 29 0.18 -31.88 -25.62
C GLN A 29 -1.05 -31.97 -26.57
N GLY A 30 -1.63 -30.83 -26.97
CA GLY A 30 -2.76 -30.78 -27.91
C GLY A 30 -4.13 -31.00 -27.28
N GLN A 31 -4.27 -30.88 -25.96
CA GLN A 31 -5.59 -30.92 -25.32
C GLN A 31 -6.29 -29.56 -25.45
N PRO A 32 -7.57 -29.49 -25.83
CA PRO A 32 -8.28 -28.23 -25.94
C PRO A 32 -8.40 -27.57 -24.57
N LEU A 33 -8.02 -26.29 -24.47
CA LEU A 33 -8.11 -25.49 -23.25
C LEU A 33 -9.26 -24.49 -23.33
N ALA A 34 -9.41 -23.83 -24.48
CA ALA A 34 -10.51 -22.90 -24.74
C ALA A 34 -10.62 -22.59 -26.24
N CYS A 35 -11.80 -22.16 -26.70
CA CYS A 35 -12.01 -21.68 -28.07
C CYS A 35 -12.95 -20.46 -28.04
N THR A 36 -12.63 -19.42 -28.82
CA THR A 36 -13.50 -18.23 -28.92
C THR A 36 -14.82 -18.53 -29.62
N HIS A 37 -14.88 -19.59 -30.43
CA HIS A 37 -16.09 -20.05 -31.11
C HIS A 37 -16.26 -21.57 -30.90
N PRO A 38 -17.07 -22.00 -29.93
CA PRO A 38 -17.20 -23.42 -29.56
C PRO A 38 -17.57 -24.36 -30.71
N ILE A 39 -18.38 -23.91 -31.67
CA ILE A 39 -18.75 -24.67 -32.89
C ILE A 39 -17.52 -25.05 -33.73
N ARG A 40 -16.44 -24.26 -33.69
CA ARG A 40 -15.19 -24.50 -34.42
C ARG A 40 -14.17 -25.34 -33.64
N ALA A 41 -14.42 -25.67 -32.37
CA ALA A 41 -13.50 -26.47 -31.56
C ALA A 41 -13.15 -27.86 -32.17
N PRO A 42 -14.08 -28.64 -32.77
CA PRO A 42 -13.74 -29.91 -33.42
C PRO A 42 -12.76 -29.73 -34.59
N PHE A 43 -12.97 -28.70 -35.41
CA PHE A 43 -12.08 -28.34 -36.51
C PHE A 43 -10.69 -27.94 -36.00
N ALA A 44 -10.63 -27.06 -35.00
CA ALA A 44 -9.36 -26.64 -34.39
C ALA A 44 -8.57 -27.83 -33.81
N GLN A 45 -9.25 -28.78 -33.17
CA GLN A 45 -8.62 -29.97 -32.59
C GLN A 45 -8.06 -30.91 -33.68
N MET A 46 -8.76 -31.07 -34.80
CA MET A 46 -8.25 -31.82 -35.97
C MET A 46 -6.96 -31.19 -36.52
N VAL A 47 -6.94 -29.87 -36.71
CA VAL A 47 -5.78 -29.15 -37.29
C VAL A 47 -4.58 -29.19 -36.34
N VAL A 48 -4.79 -28.96 -35.03
CA VAL A 48 -3.70 -29.02 -34.04
C VAL A 48 -3.13 -30.42 -33.92
N ARG A 49 -3.95 -31.47 -33.99
CA ARG A 49 -3.47 -32.86 -33.95
C ARG A 49 -2.53 -33.15 -35.13
N GLN A 50 -2.91 -32.79 -36.35
CA GLN A 50 -2.05 -32.92 -37.53
C GLN A 50 -0.77 -32.06 -37.44
N CYS A 51 -0.84 -30.87 -36.84
CA CYS A 51 0.34 -30.03 -36.61
C CYS A 51 1.29 -30.61 -35.54
N LEU A 52 0.79 -31.42 -34.60
CA LEU A 52 1.59 -32.14 -33.61
C LEU A 52 2.19 -33.44 -34.18
N ASP A 53 1.52 -34.07 -35.15
CA ASP A 53 2.04 -35.26 -35.86
C ASP A 53 3.26 -34.91 -36.76
N ASP A 54 3.32 -33.70 -37.33
CA ASP A 54 4.51 -33.16 -38.03
C ASP A 54 4.83 -31.70 -37.62
N PRO A 55 5.53 -31.50 -36.48
CA PRO A 55 5.84 -30.17 -35.95
C PRO A 55 6.64 -29.29 -36.90
N ALA A 56 7.50 -29.89 -37.74
CA ALA A 56 8.35 -29.18 -38.69
C ALA A 56 7.54 -28.54 -39.83
N ARG A 57 6.36 -29.08 -40.13
CA ARG A 57 5.43 -28.56 -41.15
C ARG A 57 4.17 -27.91 -40.58
N SER A 58 4.08 -27.73 -39.26
CA SER A 58 2.91 -27.18 -38.57
C SER A 58 2.33 -25.90 -39.21
N GLY A 59 3.18 -24.93 -39.58
CA GLY A 59 2.75 -23.72 -40.29
C GLY A 59 2.17 -23.97 -41.69
N GLN A 60 2.74 -24.90 -42.46
CA GLN A 60 2.21 -25.29 -43.78
C GLN A 60 0.89 -26.08 -43.66
N ILE A 61 0.80 -26.97 -42.65
CA ILE A 61 -0.39 -27.77 -42.39
C ILE A 61 -1.55 -26.86 -41.99
N ALA A 62 -1.38 -26.02 -40.96
CA ALA A 62 -2.39 -25.03 -40.59
C ALA A 62 -2.75 -24.10 -41.76
N GLY A 63 -1.76 -23.64 -42.54
CA GLY A 63 -1.98 -22.79 -43.71
C GLY A 63 -2.84 -23.46 -44.79
N SER A 64 -2.72 -24.78 -45.00
CA SER A 64 -3.58 -25.52 -45.94
C SER A 64 -5.07 -25.52 -45.55
N TYR A 65 -5.36 -25.30 -44.26
CA TYR A 65 -6.71 -25.14 -43.70
C TYR A 65 -7.12 -23.67 -43.50
N GLY A 66 -6.37 -22.70 -44.05
CA GLY A 66 -6.63 -21.26 -43.85
C GLY A 66 -6.39 -20.78 -42.41
N ALA A 67 -5.61 -21.51 -41.61
CA ALA A 67 -5.31 -21.21 -40.22
C ALA A 67 -3.83 -20.82 -40.01
N GLN A 68 -3.55 -20.07 -38.96
CA GLN A 68 -2.18 -19.85 -38.46
C GLN A 68 -1.98 -20.60 -37.14
N TYR A 69 -0.80 -21.22 -37.00
CA TYR A 69 -0.41 -22.01 -35.83
C TYR A 69 0.80 -21.36 -35.15
N ALA A 70 0.74 -21.21 -33.82
CA ALA A 70 1.88 -20.73 -33.04
C ALA A 70 1.98 -21.45 -31.69
N VAL A 71 3.20 -21.54 -31.16
CA VAL A 71 3.47 -22.05 -29.81
C VAL A 71 3.87 -20.87 -28.93
N LEU A 72 3.05 -20.60 -27.92
CA LEU A 72 3.38 -19.65 -26.86
C LEU A 72 4.47 -20.27 -25.97
N LYS A 73 5.57 -19.55 -25.77
CA LYS A 73 6.69 -19.97 -24.90
C LYS A 73 6.88 -18.97 -23.76
N GLY A 74 7.18 -19.46 -22.56
CA GLY A 74 7.54 -18.66 -21.40
C GLY A 74 8.95 -18.06 -21.51
N GLU A 75 9.35 -17.30 -20.49
CA GLU A 75 10.70 -16.70 -20.41
C GLU A 75 11.82 -17.76 -20.40
N ASP A 76 11.54 -18.94 -19.83
CA ASP A 76 12.40 -20.12 -19.80
C ASP A 76 12.41 -20.93 -21.13
N GLN A 77 11.80 -20.41 -22.19
CA GLN A 77 11.61 -21.04 -23.50
C GLN A 77 10.76 -22.32 -23.49
N GLN A 78 10.12 -22.69 -22.38
CA GLN A 78 9.22 -23.85 -22.33
C GLN A 78 7.87 -23.51 -22.99
N PRO A 79 7.24 -24.46 -23.72
CA PRO A 79 5.93 -24.23 -24.33
C PRO A 79 4.86 -24.16 -23.24
N LEU A 80 4.07 -23.07 -23.24
CA LEU A 80 2.98 -22.81 -22.30
C LEU A 80 1.63 -23.24 -22.87
N CYS A 81 1.36 -22.85 -24.12
CA CYS A 81 0.18 -23.30 -24.88
C CYS A 81 0.43 -23.20 -26.38
N ILE A 82 -0.48 -23.78 -27.14
CA ILE A 82 -0.58 -23.70 -28.59
C ILE A 82 -1.75 -22.76 -28.93
N LEU A 83 -1.54 -21.93 -29.94
CA LEU A 83 -2.49 -20.98 -30.50
C LEU A 83 -2.83 -21.41 -31.91
N LEU A 84 -4.13 -21.48 -32.21
CA LEU A 84 -4.64 -21.69 -33.56
C LEU A 84 -5.58 -20.54 -33.92
N PHE A 85 -5.21 -19.75 -34.91
CA PHE A 85 -6.03 -18.68 -35.48
C PHE A 85 -6.70 -19.23 -36.73
N MET A 86 -8.01 -19.38 -36.72
CA MET A 86 -8.78 -19.92 -37.84
C MET A 86 -9.21 -18.78 -38.75
N GLU A 87 -9.24 -18.99 -40.07
CA GLU A 87 -9.63 -17.96 -41.05
C GLU A 87 -8.67 -16.73 -41.06
N ALA A 88 -7.41 -16.94 -40.67
CA ALA A 88 -6.38 -15.90 -40.50
C ALA A 88 -5.44 -15.72 -41.72
N ALA A 89 -5.84 -16.21 -42.89
CA ALA A 89 -5.04 -16.09 -44.12
C ALA A 89 -4.84 -14.60 -44.49
N GLY A 90 -3.58 -14.14 -44.44
CA GLY A 90 -3.19 -12.75 -44.73
C GLY A 90 -3.19 -11.79 -43.54
N GLN A 91 -3.32 -12.26 -42.29
CA GLN A 91 -3.38 -11.42 -41.08
C GLN A 91 -2.12 -11.53 -40.18
N ASP A 92 -0.94 -11.38 -40.76
CA ASP A 92 0.36 -11.65 -40.08
C ASP A 92 0.67 -10.75 -38.87
N GLY A 93 -0.02 -9.62 -38.72
CA GLY A 93 0.17 -8.66 -37.62
C GLY A 93 -0.49 -9.05 -36.28
N LEU A 94 -1.35 -10.07 -36.24
CA LEU A 94 -2.16 -10.38 -35.05
C LEU A 94 -1.43 -11.24 -34.01
N LEU A 95 -0.39 -11.96 -34.42
CA LEU A 95 0.24 -12.99 -33.61
C LEU A 95 1.08 -12.41 -32.46
N ALA A 96 1.78 -11.29 -32.70
CA ALA A 96 2.60 -10.61 -31.70
C ALA A 96 1.77 -9.93 -30.58
N PRO A 97 0.71 -9.13 -30.86
CA PRO A 97 -0.14 -8.55 -29.83
C PRO A 97 -0.81 -9.60 -28.93
N VAL A 98 -1.38 -10.67 -29.54
CA VAL A 98 -2.02 -11.76 -28.79
C VAL A 98 -1.01 -12.53 -27.93
N ARG A 99 0.19 -12.79 -28.45
CA ARG A 99 1.28 -13.41 -27.69
C ARG A 99 1.68 -12.56 -26.48
N THR A 100 1.85 -11.25 -26.66
CA THR A 100 2.22 -10.34 -25.56
C THR A 100 1.12 -10.27 -24.50
N LEU A 101 -0.13 -10.12 -24.92
CA LEU A 101 -1.28 -10.09 -24.02
C LEU A 101 -1.40 -11.38 -23.19
N LEU A 102 -1.30 -12.55 -23.84
CA LEU A 102 -1.35 -13.84 -23.14
C LEU A 102 -0.17 -14.02 -22.18
N LEU A 103 1.04 -13.55 -22.50
CA LEU A 103 2.17 -13.61 -21.57
C LEU A 103 1.96 -12.71 -20.36
N LEU A 104 1.37 -11.53 -20.54
CA LEU A 104 1.08 -10.59 -19.43
C LEU A 104 0.01 -11.16 -18.48
N LEU A 105 -1.11 -11.67 -19.02
CA LEU A 105 -2.15 -12.37 -18.24
C LEU A 105 -1.59 -13.58 -17.45
N LEU A 106 -0.48 -14.19 -17.91
CA LEU A 106 0.20 -15.30 -17.24
C LEU A 106 1.32 -14.86 -16.27
N GLN A 107 1.87 -13.65 -16.42
CA GLN A 107 2.97 -13.14 -15.59
C GLN A 107 2.49 -12.40 -14.34
N GLU A 108 1.39 -11.65 -14.45
CA GLU A 108 0.80 -10.89 -13.33
C GLU A 108 0.44 -11.79 -12.14
N HIS A 109 0.00 -13.02 -12.42
CA HIS A 109 -0.29 -14.05 -11.43
C HIS A 109 0.96 -14.56 -10.66
N ASN A 110 2.16 -14.43 -11.22
CA ASN A 110 3.41 -14.96 -10.64
C ASN A 110 4.21 -13.94 -9.81
N LEU A 111 4.14 -12.64 -10.10
CA LEU A 111 4.97 -11.62 -9.42
C LEU A 111 4.44 -11.21 -8.04
N HIS A 112 3.12 -11.20 -7.83
CA HIS A 112 2.52 -10.90 -6.52
C HIS A 112 2.50 -12.10 -5.56
N ALA A 113 2.92 -13.29 -6.02
CA ALA A 113 2.85 -14.53 -5.26
C ALA A 113 3.95 -14.73 -4.19
N GLN A 114 5.01 -13.90 -4.17
CA GLN A 114 6.20 -14.12 -3.33
C GLN A 114 6.36 -13.13 -2.16
N LEU A 115 5.26 -12.50 -1.72
CA LEU A 115 5.35 -11.31 -0.88
C LEU A 115 4.49 -11.24 0.38
N PHE A 116 3.52 -12.13 0.50
CA PHE A 116 2.69 -12.21 1.69
C PHE A 116 2.95 -13.55 2.37
N PHE A 117 3.97 -13.57 3.23
CA PHE A 117 4.18 -14.67 4.17
C PHE A 117 3.72 -14.29 5.57
N GLU A 118 2.86 -15.18 6.08
CA GLU A 118 2.65 -15.57 7.46
C GLU A 118 1.79 -14.68 8.39
N SER A 119 0.53 -15.10 8.41
CA SER A 119 -0.27 -15.52 9.58
C SER A 119 -0.67 -14.46 10.58
N ASP A 120 -1.98 -14.24 10.61
CA ASP A 120 -2.67 -13.64 11.72
C ASP A 120 -4.04 -14.28 11.97
N GLU A 121 -4.46 -14.30 13.23
CA GLU A 121 -5.82 -14.67 13.66
C GLU A 121 -6.83 -13.47 13.68
N HIS A 122 -6.40 -12.27 13.27
CA HIS A 122 -7.11 -10.99 13.47
C HIS A 122 -7.03 -9.99 12.30
N LEU A 123 -6.63 -10.40 11.08
CA LEU A 123 -7.05 -9.64 9.91
C LEU A 123 -8.59 -9.73 9.87
N SER A 124 -9.27 -8.63 9.49
CA SER A 124 -10.65 -8.81 9.06
C SER A 124 -10.62 -9.80 7.90
N PHE A 125 -11.55 -10.75 7.92
CA PHE A 125 -11.60 -11.81 6.90
C PHE A 125 -11.66 -11.23 5.47
N VAL A 126 -12.24 -10.02 5.32
CA VAL A 126 -12.15 -9.19 4.10
C VAL A 126 -10.70 -8.94 3.66
N ARG A 127 -9.84 -8.39 4.53
CA ARG A 127 -8.45 -8.10 4.19
C ARG A 127 -7.64 -9.37 3.89
N GLU A 128 -7.92 -10.49 4.58
CA GLU A 128 -7.32 -11.79 4.25
C GLU A 128 -7.62 -12.17 2.79
N ILE A 129 -8.88 -12.06 2.37
CA ILE A 129 -9.29 -12.35 0.99
C ILE A 129 -8.56 -11.44 0.00
N LEU A 130 -8.61 -10.11 0.20
CA LEU A 130 -8.09 -9.13 -0.76
C LEU A 130 -6.56 -9.17 -0.94
N PHE A 131 -5.82 -9.57 0.10
CA PHE A 131 -4.35 -9.59 0.08
C PHE A 131 -3.75 -11.01 0.02
N SER A 132 -4.59 -12.04 -0.07
CA SER A 132 -4.14 -13.42 -0.30
C SER A 132 -3.52 -13.62 -1.70
N ASN A 133 -2.82 -14.73 -1.87
CA ASN A 133 -2.29 -15.18 -3.15
C ASN A 133 -2.72 -16.63 -3.47
N ALA A 134 -2.49 -17.08 -4.71
CA ALA A 134 -2.85 -18.42 -5.17
C ALA A 134 -2.27 -19.57 -4.31
N TYR A 135 -1.12 -19.38 -3.65
CA TYR A 135 -0.52 -20.38 -2.77
C TYR A 135 -1.24 -20.50 -1.40
N GLN A 136 -1.97 -19.46 -0.98
CA GLN A 136 -2.75 -19.44 0.26
C GLN A 136 -4.20 -19.92 0.07
N ASN A 137 -4.58 -20.39 -1.13
CA ASN A 137 -5.94 -20.80 -1.45
C ASN A 137 -6.47 -21.88 -0.46
N VAL A 138 -5.64 -22.83 -0.04
CA VAL A 138 -6.02 -23.87 0.95
C VAL A 138 -6.31 -23.27 2.33
N ALA A 139 -5.41 -22.47 2.88
CA ALA A 139 -5.59 -21.87 4.21
C ALA A 139 -6.77 -20.89 4.25
N LEU A 140 -6.93 -20.07 3.20
CA LEU A 140 -8.05 -19.14 3.05
C LEU A 140 -9.39 -19.89 2.93
N ARG A 141 -9.44 -20.98 2.14
CA ARG A 141 -10.61 -21.88 2.06
C ARG A 141 -10.96 -22.49 3.41
N GLU A 142 -9.99 -23.01 4.16
CA GLU A 142 -10.22 -23.55 5.51
C GLU A 142 -10.73 -22.50 6.49
N GLN A 143 -10.23 -21.26 6.39
CA GLN A 143 -10.70 -20.11 7.17
C GLN A 143 -12.14 -19.71 6.80
N ALA A 144 -12.50 -19.73 5.51
CA ALA A 144 -13.85 -19.45 5.03
C ALA A 144 -14.84 -20.51 5.55
N ILE A 145 -14.49 -21.80 5.38
CA ILE A 145 -15.28 -22.94 5.89
C ILE A 145 -15.49 -22.83 7.41
N ARG A 146 -14.44 -22.51 8.19
CA ARG A 146 -14.55 -22.31 9.65
C ARG A 146 -15.50 -21.17 10.03
N ARG A 147 -15.57 -20.11 9.21
CA ARG A 147 -16.47 -18.96 9.40
C ARG A 147 -17.84 -19.13 8.76
N GLN A 148 -18.13 -20.30 8.18
CA GLN A 148 -19.33 -20.59 7.38
C GLN A 148 -19.52 -19.61 6.20
N TYR A 149 -18.45 -18.94 5.78
CA TYR A 149 -18.47 -18.07 4.62
C TYR A 149 -18.42 -18.91 3.34
N PRO A 150 -19.25 -18.62 2.31
CA PRO A 150 -19.24 -19.40 1.07
C PRO A 150 -17.86 -19.38 0.42
N VAL A 151 -17.41 -20.51 -0.12
CA VAL A 151 -16.13 -20.58 -0.84
C VAL A 151 -16.33 -20.24 -2.32
N SER A 152 -17.29 -20.90 -2.97
CA SER A 152 -17.64 -20.71 -4.38
C SER A 152 -19.00 -20.01 -4.49
N ALA A 153 -19.01 -18.69 -4.63
CA ALA A 153 -20.21 -17.91 -4.86
C ALA A 153 -19.88 -16.58 -5.55
N ASN A 154 -20.77 -16.12 -6.42
CA ASN A 154 -20.60 -14.88 -7.17
C ASN A 154 -20.49 -13.68 -6.23
N ARG A 155 -19.39 -12.94 -6.34
CA ARG A 155 -19.05 -11.78 -5.52
C ARG A 155 -18.39 -10.70 -6.34
N VAL A 156 -18.51 -9.48 -5.86
CA VAL A 156 -17.84 -8.30 -6.42
C VAL A 156 -17.33 -7.41 -5.29
N VAL A 157 -16.26 -6.69 -5.55
CA VAL A 157 -15.73 -5.67 -4.64
C VAL A 157 -16.29 -4.31 -5.02
N MET A 158 -16.88 -3.63 -4.04
CA MET A 158 -17.26 -2.22 -4.12
C MET A 158 -16.35 -1.38 -3.22
N LEU A 159 -15.87 -0.25 -3.72
CA LEU A 159 -15.12 0.75 -2.95
C LEU A 159 -15.95 2.02 -2.83
N PHE A 160 -16.25 2.43 -1.60
CA PHE A 160 -16.91 3.69 -1.29
C PHE A 160 -15.84 4.70 -0.85
N ASP A 161 -15.67 5.74 -1.66
CA ASP A 161 -14.71 6.83 -1.43
C ASP A 161 -15.45 8.14 -1.14
N PRO A 162 -15.14 8.87 -0.06
CA PRO A 162 -15.75 10.16 0.21
C PRO A 162 -15.25 11.23 -0.78
N LEU A 163 -16.10 12.21 -1.10
CA LEU A 163 -15.72 13.39 -1.87
C LEU A 163 -15.04 14.42 -0.93
N ASP A 164 -13.86 14.91 -1.33
CA ASP A 164 -12.91 15.65 -0.47
C ASP A 164 -13.49 16.93 0.18
N ASP A 165 -14.50 17.56 -0.43
CA ASP A 165 -15.11 18.80 0.10
C ASP A 165 -15.92 18.59 1.41
N SER A 166 -16.30 17.35 1.73
CA SER A 166 -16.99 17.05 3.00
C SER A 166 -16.09 17.09 4.24
N LEU A 167 -14.77 17.06 4.07
CA LEU A 167 -13.80 17.01 5.19
C LEU A 167 -13.30 18.38 5.63
N GLN A 168 -13.38 19.42 4.79
CA GLN A 168 -13.00 20.78 5.21
C GLN A 168 -13.98 21.39 6.21
N GLU A 169 -15.29 21.10 6.12
CA GLU A 169 -16.28 21.56 7.13
C GLU A 169 -16.25 20.77 8.44
N LEU A 170 -15.63 19.58 8.47
CA LEU A 170 -15.50 18.75 9.68
C LEU A 170 -14.30 19.13 10.57
N GLY A 171 -13.35 19.92 10.05
CA GLY A 171 -12.21 20.44 10.83
C GLY A 171 -12.60 21.36 12.00
N GLU A 172 -13.82 21.92 11.98
CA GLU A 172 -14.36 22.74 13.07
C GLU A 172 -15.57 22.12 13.80
N ARG A 173 -16.15 21.02 13.29
CA ARG A 173 -17.32 20.37 13.90
C ARG A 173 -17.18 18.86 14.03
N ARG A 174 -16.68 18.45 15.20
CA ARG A 174 -16.69 17.09 15.75
C ARG A 174 -16.01 16.06 14.84
N GLU A 175 -14.77 15.72 15.18
CA GLU A 175 -14.18 14.42 14.88
C GLU A 175 -15.19 13.30 15.22
N THR A 176 -15.88 12.75 14.21
CA THR A 176 -16.65 11.52 14.37
C THR A 176 -15.64 10.38 14.51
N PRO A 177 -15.55 9.70 15.67
CA PRO A 177 -14.53 8.68 15.87
C PRO A 177 -14.67 7.57 14.82
N LEU A 178 -13.56 7.02 14.31
CA LEU A 178 -13.54 5.91 13.33
C LEU A 178 -14.50 4.75 13.64
N VAL A 179 -14.76 4.48 14.93
CA VAL A 179 -15.72 3.48 15.40
C VAL A 179 -17.15 3.84 14.97
N SER A 180 -17.56 5.11 15.11
CA SER A 180 -18.90 5.55 14.69
C SER A 180 -19.15 5.43 13.19
N ARG A 181 -18.11 5.56 12.35
CA ARG A 181 -18.26 5.45 10.89
C ARG A 181 -18.43 4.01 10.42
N LYS A 182 -17.72 3.04 11.03
CA LYS A 182 -17.97 1.60 10.79
C LYS A 182 -19.37 1.21 11.23
N ASP A 183 -19.77 1.62 12.43
CA ASP A 183 -21.11 1.30 12.97
C ASP A 183 -22.22 1.92 12.12
N LEU A 184 -22.00 3.15 11.64
CA LEU A 184 -22.92 3.81 10.72
C LEU A 184 -23.04 3.03 9.40
N PHE A 185 -21.93 2.75 8.73
CA PHE A 185 -21.94 2.03 7.45
C PHE A 185 -22.54 0.63 7.59
N SER A 186 -22.24 -0.09 8.68
CA SER A 186 -22.84 -1.38 8.99
C SER A 186 -24.37 -1.31 9.03
N LYS A 187 -24.93 -0.27 9.67
CA LYS A 187 -26.38 -0.05 9.72
C LYS A 187 -26.92 0.30 8.34
N THR A 188 -26.23 1.17 7.61
CA THR A 188 -26.62 1.55 6.25
C THR A 188 -26.73 0.34 5.31
N ILE A 189 -25.70 -0.54 5.26
CA ILE A 189 -25.73 -1.70 4.36
C ILE A 189 -26.80 -2.72 4.76
N ALA A 190 -27.01 -2.96 6.06
CA ALA A 190 -27.98 -3.94 6.54
C ALA A 190 -29.44 -3.53 6.24
N MET A 191 -29.68 -2.23 6.04
CA MET A 191 -30.98 -1.68 5.66
C MET A 191 -31.14 -1.49 4.14
N ALA A 192 -30.07 -1.64 3.34
CA ALA A 192 -30.13 -1.42 1.90
C ALA A 192 -30.86 -2.59 1.19
N PRO A 193 -31.75 -2.30 0.21
CA PRO A 193 -32.38 -3.34 -0.59
C PRO A 193 -31.33 -4.13 -1.36
N GLY A 194 -31.40 -5.47 -1.27
CA GLY A 194 -30.39 -6.37 -1.84
C GLY A 194 -29.22 -6.71 -0.90
N TYR A 195 -29.23 -6.27 0.36
CA TYR A 195 -28.32 -6.81 1.38
C TYR A 195 -28.41 -8.34 1.46
N HIS A 196 -27.26 -8.99 1.58
CA HIS A 196 -27.11 -10.42 1.80
C HIS A 196 -26.35 -10.65 3.12
N PHE A 197 -26.67 -11.71 3.86
CA PHE A 197 -26.03 -11.95 5.17
C PHE A 197 -24.53 -12.26 5.08
N ASP A 198 -24.08 -12.81 3.94
CA ASP A 198 -22.66 -12.99 3.58
C ASP A 198 -22.02 -11.73 2.94
N ASP A 199 -22.68 -10.57 2.93
CA ASP A 199 -22.01 -9.32 2.58
C ASP A 199 -21.06 -8.90 3.72
N ILE A 200 -19.78 -8.78 3.43
CA ILE A 200 -18.74 -8.44 4.43
C ILE A 200 -17.97 -7.19 4.00
N PHE A 201 -17.64 -6.32 4.95
CA PHE A 201 -17.01 -5.03 4.67
C PHE A 201 -15.90 -4.70 5.69
N ASP A 202 -15.03 -3.76 5.32
CA ASP A 202 -14.04 -3.18 6.22
C ASP A 202 -13.65 -1.76 5.78
N LEU A 203 -12.96 -1.02 6.64
CA LEU A 203 -12.25 0.21 6.26
C LEU A 203 -10.84 -0.17 5.80
N LEU A 204 -10.42 0.22 4.60
CA LEU A 204 -9.03 0.04 4.14
C LEU A 204 -8.09 1.06 4.78
N ASN A 205 -8.51 2.32 4.83
CA ASN A 205 -7.82 3.44 5.47
C ASN A 205 -8.84 4.35 6.19
N LEU A 206 -8.43 5.53 6.67
CA LEU A 206 -9.32 6.47 7.38
C LEU A 206 -10.57 6.90 6.58
N LYS A 207 -10.56 6.78 5.25
CA LYS A 207 -11.58 7.32 4.34
C LYS A 207 -12.34 6.26 3.54
N ARG A 208 -11.64 5.24 3.01
CA ARG A 208 -12.15 4.28 2.02
C ARG A 208 -12.76 3.05 2.68
N ILE A 209 -14.02 2.77 2.36
CA ILE A 209 -14.71 1.53 2.75
C ILE A 209 -14.65 0.53 1.59
N VAL A 210 -14.36 -0.73 1.89
CA VAL A 210 -14.47 -1.84 0.96
C VAL A 210 -15.61 -2.77 1.39
N LEU A 211 -16.41 -3.21 0.43
CA LEU A 211 -17.51 -4.15 0.59
C LEU A 211 -17.34 -5.30 -0.41
N LEU A 212 -17.37 -6.54 0.07
CA LEU A 212 -17.50 -7.73 -0.76
C LEU A 212 -18.99 -8.05 -0.83
N LYS A 213 -19.61 -7.64 -1.94
CA LYS A 213 -21.03 -7.84 -2.19
C LYS A 213 -21.25 -9.21 -2.83
N MET A 214 -22.12 -10.01 -2.23
CA MET A 214 -22.61 -11.26 -2.80
C MET A 214 -23.68 -10.98 -3.85
N ILE A 215 -23.65 -11.73 -4.95
CA ILE A 215 -24.64 -11.70 -6.01
C ILE A 215 -25.45 -12.99 -5.92
N PRO A 216 -26.74 -12.94 -5.54
CA PRO A 216 -27.59 -14.11 -5.50
C PRO A 216 -27.64 -14.82 -6.87
N PRO A 217 -27.75 -16.16 -6.92
CA PRO A 217 -27.85 -16.90 -8.18
C PRO A 217 -28.96 -16.36 -9.11
N GLU A 218 -30.07 -15.91 -8.54
CA GLU A 218 -31.23 -15.36 -9.27
C GLU A 218 -30.93 -14.03 -9.97
N MET A 219 -29.93 -13.27 -9.48
CA MET A 219 -29.51 -11.98 -10.04
C MET A 219 -28.25 -12.11 -10.92
N SER A 220 -27.76 -13.33 -11.17
CA SER A 220 -26.50 -13.55 -11.91
C SER A 220 -26.60 -13.20 -13.41
N ASP A 221 -27.81 -13.16 -13.98
CA ASP A 221 -28.04 -12.73 -15.36
C ASP A 221 -28.08 -11.20 -15.52
N PHE A 222 -28.38 -10.45 -14.45
CA PHE A 222 -28.45 -8.98 -14.43
C PHE A 222 -27.68 -8.38 -13.23
N PRO A 223 -26.37 -8.66 -13.10
CA PRO A 223 -25.60 -8.26 -11.92
C PRO A 223 -25.48 -6.73 -11.84
N GLU A 224 -25.25 -6.01 -12.93
CA GLU A 224 -25.01 -4.56 -12.91
C GLU A 224 -26.21 -3.76 -12.40
N GLU A 225 -27.44 -4.07 -12.85
CA GLU A 225 -28.67 -3.39 -12.39
C GLU A 225 -28.91 -3.61 -10.88
N TYR A 226 -28.72 -4.85 -10.42
CA TYR A 226 -28.80 -5.21 -9.00
C TYR A 226 -27.77 -4.44 -8.15
N LEU A 227 -26.51 -4.43 -8.59
CA LEU A 227 -25.41 -3.76 -7.90
C LEU A 227 -25.58 -2.24 -7.89
N TYR A 228 -26.06 -1.66 -9.00
CA TYR A 228 -26.33 -0.22 -9.12
C TYR A 228 -27.44 0.20 -8.16
N THR A 229 -28.55 -0.55 -8.11
CA THR A 229 -29.68 -0.29 -7.19
C THR A 229 -29.24 -0.37 -5.74
N PHE A 230 -28.49 -1.40 -5.36
CA PHE A 230 -27.90 -1.53 -4.03
C PHE A 230 -27.00 -0.34 -3.68
N ALA A 231 -26.04 0.00 -4.55
CA ALA A 231 -25.07 1.07 -4.30
C ALA A 231 -25.74 2.46 -4.22
N GLN A 232 -26.71 2.76 -5.10
CA GLN A 232 -27.52 3.99 -5.01
C GLN A 232 -28.26 4.10 -3.68
N ALA A 233 -28.87 3.01 -3.20
CA ALA A 233 -29.56 3.01 -1.90
C ALA A 233 -28.60 3.27 -0.74
N VAL A 234 -27.42 2.62 -0.73
CA VAL A 234 -26.37 2.88 0.28
C VAL A 234 -25.94 4.35 0.25
N LEU A 235 -25.64 4.93 -0.92
CA LEU A 235 -25.26 6.34 -1.06
C LEU A 235 -26.34 7.29 -0.52
N ALA A 236 -27.60 7.10 -0.92
CA ALA A 236 -28.71 7.94 -0.47
C ALA A 236 -28.92 7.87 1.05
N MET A 237 -28.73 6.70 1.65
CA MET A 237 -28.81 6.52 3.10
C MET A 237 -27.62 7.14 3.84
N MET A 238 -26.39 7.00 3.33
CA MET A 238 -25.20 7.64 3.92
C MET A 238 -25.33 9.17 3.92
N GLN A 239 -25.79 9.74 2.81
CA GLN A 239 -26.04 11.18 2.69
C GLN A 239 -27.09 11.66 3.70
N ARG A 240 -28.15 10.88 3.96
CA ARG A 240 -29.19 11.22 4.95
C ARG A 240 -28.70 11.13 6.40
N MET A 241 -27.88 10.14 6.73
CA MET A 241 -27.50 9.87 8.13
C MET A 241 -26.31 10.70 8.63
N ASP A 242 -25.35 11.08 7.76
CA ASP A 242 -24.10 11.76 8.14
C ASP A 242 -23.73 12.92 7.20
N GLY A 243 -24.59 13.28 6.24
CA GLY A 243 -24.32 14.34 5.26
C GLY A 243 -23.19 14.02 4.25
N GLY A 244 -22.45 12.94 4.45
CA GLY A 244 -21.30 12.58 3.61
C GLY A 244 -21.71 12.20 2.20
N GLN A 245 -21.01 12.75 1.21
CA GLN A 245 -21.11 12.34 -0.19
C GLN A 245 -19.98 11.36 -0.52
N PHE A 246 -20.34 10.30 -1.26
CA PHE A 246 -19.43 9.22 -1.63
C PHE A 246 -19.60 8.89 -3.12
N ARG A 247 -18.55 8.30 -3.69
CA ARG A 247 -18.53 7.70 -5.01
C ARG A 247 -18.22 6.20 -4.90
N VAL A 248 -18.77 5.38 -5.80
CA VAL A 248 -18.66 3.91 -5.74
C VAL A 248 -17.97 3.36 -6.97
N SER A 249 -16.83 2.68 -6.75
CA SER A 249 -16.10 1.95 -7.79
C SER A 249 -16.36 0.45 -7.64
N ILE A 250 -16.75 -0.22 -8.72
CA ILE A 250 -17.21 -1.62 -8.68
C ILE A 250 -16.37 -2.47 -9.64
N GLY A 251 -15.78 -3.55 -9.13
CA GLY A 251 -15.00 -4.52 -9.92
C GLY A 251 -15.88 -5.49 -10.73
N SER A 252 -15.25 -6.53 -11.29
CA SER A 252 -15.94 -7.63 -11.97
C SER A 252 -16.44 -8.67 -10.97
N CYS A 253 -17.38 -9.50 -11.40
CA CYS A 253 -17.85 -10.64 -10.62
C CYS A 253 -16.86 -11.82 -10.72
N TYR A 254 -16.56 -12.45 -9.59
CA TYR A 254 -15.78 -13.68 -9.48
C TYR A 254 -16.46 -14.65 -8.51
N ASN A 255 -16.30 -15.97 -8.74
CA ASN A 255 -16.90 -16.98 -7.86
C ASN A 255 -15.91 -17.56 -6.84
N GLU A 256 -14.63 -17.66 -7.20
CA GLU A 256 -13.59 -18.26 -6.36
C GLU A 256 -13.00 -17.23 -5.41
N LEU A 257 -12.84 -17.62 -4.13
CA LEU A 257 -12.38 -16.73 -3.08
C LEU A 257 -10.98 -16.13 -3.36
N ALA A 258 -10.10 -16.91 -3.99
CA ALA A 258 -8.75 -16.47 -4.37
C ALA A 258 -8.73 -15.43 -5.52
N GLU A 259 -9.78 -15.36 -6.33
CA GLU A 259 -9.87 -14.42 -7.46
C GLU A 259 -10.49 -13.07 -7.07
N ILE A 260 -11.09 -12.95 -5.89
CA ILE A 260 -11.73 -11.70 -5.41
C ILE A 260 -10.75 -10.52 -5.37
N ARG A 261 -9.46 -10.80 -5.18
CA ARG A 261 -8.39 -9.81 -5.32
C ARG A 261 -8.40 -9.08 -6.66
N ASN A 262 -8.70 -9.79 -7.76
CA ASN A 262 -8.78 -9.18 -9.09
C ASN A 262 -9.93 -8.15 -9.13
N SER A 263 -11.09 -8.48 -8.56
CA SER A 263 -12.23 -7.54 -8.40
C SER A 263 -11.83 -6.28 -7.63
N TYR A 264 -11.02 -6.43 -6.59
CA TYR A 264 -10.48 -5.30 -5.84
C TYR A 264 -9.52 -4.44 -6.67
N GLU A 265 -8.59 -5.04 -7.40
CA GLU A 265 -7.62 -4.32 -8.25
C GLU A 265 -8.34 -3.54 -9.37
N GLU A 266 -9.37 -4.12 -9.97
CA GLU A 266 -10.29 -3.49 -10.92
C GLU A 266 -11.03 -2.29 -10.30
N ALA A 267 -11.63 -2.46 -9.12
CA ALA A 267 -12.30 -1.36 -8.41
C ALA A 267 -11.31 -0.25 -8.02
N CYS A 268 -10.08 -0.59 -7.61
CA CYS A 268 -9.01 0.37 -7.36
C CYS A 268 -8.63 1.16 -8.63
N PHE A 269 -8.57 0.50 -9.80
CA PHE A 269 -8.33 1.17 -11.07
C PHE A 269 -9.41 2.22 -11.37
N ILE A 270 -10.68 1.88 -11.20
CA ILE A 270 -11.80 2.82 -11.37
C ILE A 270 -11.69 3.97 -10.36
N ALA A 271 -11.48 3.68 -9.08
CA ALA A 271 -11.33 4.70 -8.04
C ALA A 271 -10.17 5.69 -8.33
N ASN A 272 -9.08 5.21 -8.94
CA ASN A 272 -7.93 6.02 -9.30
C ASN A 272 -8.17 6.90 -10.54
N HIS A 273 -9.11 6.53 -11.41
CA HIS A 273 -9.45 7.27 -12.63
C HIS A 273 -10.89 7.80 -12.61
N PHE A 274 -11.53 7.85 -11.43
CA PHE A 274 -12.96 8.10 -11.29
C PHE A 274 -13.38 9.39 -11.96
N ASP A 275 -12.67 10.49 -11.64
CA ASP A 275 -12.95 11.80 -12.20
C ASP A 275 -12.66 11.86 -13.71
N PHE A 276 -11.87 10.96 -14.28
CA PHE A 276 -11.70 10.88 -15.73
C PHE A 276 -12.87 10.17 -16.42
N PHE A 277 -13.44 9.14 -15.79
CA PHE A 277 -14.54 8.36 -16.34
C PHE A 277 -15.92 8.95 -16.06
N ASP A 278 -16.12 9.61 -14.91
CA ASP A 278 -17.41 10.17 -14.53
C ASP A 278 -17.61 11.58 -15.10
N THR A 279 -17.94 11.65 -16.39
CA THR A 279 -18.25 12.93 -17.05
C THR A 279 -19.68 13.41 -16.85
N GLU A 280 -20.56 12.53 -16.37
CA GLU A 280 -22.00 12.77 -16.20
C GLU A 280 -22.44 12.86 -14.73
N ASP A 281 -21.48 12.86 -13.78
CA ASP A 281 -21.71 12.91 -12.32
C ASP A 281 -22.64 11.78 -11.83
N ARG A 282 -22.44 10.56 -12.36
CA ARG A 282 -23.22 9.37 -12.03
C ARG A 282 -22.93 8.87 -10.61
N GLY A 283 -21.74 9.14 -10.06
CA GLY A 283 -21.32 8.73 -8.72
C GLY A 283 -21.08 7.22 -8.54
N ILE A 284 -21.40 6.38 -9.52
CA ILE A 284 -21.19 4.92 -9.51
C ILE A 284 -20.63 4.50 -10.86
N LEU A 285 -19.53 3.74 -10.87
CA LEU A 285 -18.88 3.25 -12.07
C LEU A 285 -18.49 1.77 -11.93
N PHE A 286 -18.68 1.01 -13.01
CA PHE A 286 -18.30 -0.39 -13.13
C PHE A 286 -17.01 -0.52 -13.94
N VAL A 287 -16.17 -1.51 -13.60
CA VAL A 287 -14.99 -1.82 -14.42
C VAL A 287 -15.38 -2.43 -15.77
N THR A 288 -16.55 -3.06 -15.89
CA THR A 288 -17.04 -3.66 -17.14
C THR A 288 -17.17 -2.62 -18.26
N ASP A 289 -17.61 -1.40 -17.94
CA ASP A 289 -17.66 -0.26 -18.85
C ASP A 289 -16.27 0.28 -19.27
N HIS A 290 -15.22 -0.10 -18.53
CA HIS A 290 -13.85 0.42 -18.66
C HIS A 290 -12.79 -0.68 -18.70
N ILE A 291 -13.16 -1.92 -19.06
CA ILE A 291 -12.28 -3.08 -18.94
C ILE A 291 -11.08 -3.00 -19.89
N ALA A 292 -11.28 -2.41 -21.08
CA ALA A 292 -10.20 -2.14 -22.03
C ALA A 292 -9.20 -1.10 -21.49
N ASP A 293 -9.69 -0.11 -20.74
CA ASP A 293 -8.86 0.90 -20.09
C ASP A 293 -8.07 0.29 -18.92
N TYR A 294 -8.70 -0.60 -18.14
CA TYR A 294 -8.05 -1.37 -17.07
C TYR A 294 -6.91 -2.22 -17.61
N LEU A 295 -7.18 -3.08 -18.60
CA LEU A 295 -6.16 -3.96 -19.19
C LEU A 295 -5.03 -3.18 -19.88
N PHE A 296 -5.35 -2.04 -20.51
CA PHE A 296 -4.32 -1.13 -21.01
C PHE A 296 -3.44 -0.56 -19.89
N SER A 297 -4.00 -0.34 -18.69
CA SER A 297 -3.23 0.15 -17.54
C SER A 297 -2.17 -0.84 -17.06
N LEU A 298 -2.40 -2.14 -17.23
CA LEU A 298 -1.52 -3.24 -16.80
C LEU A 298 -0.32 -3.48 -17.74
N LEU A 299 -0.29 -2.88 -18.93
CA LEU A 299 0.87 -3.00 -19.84
C LEU A 299 2.13 -2.36 -19.20
N PRO A 300 3.35 -2.84 -19.52
CA PRO A 300 4.59 -2.35 -18.91
C PRO A 300 5.01 -0.96 -19.41
N ASP A 301 5.80 -0.23 -18.61
CA ASP A 301 6.28 1.13 -18.95
C ASP A 301 7.03 1.21 -20.30
N SER A 302 7.76 0.15 -20.66
CA SER A 302 8.43 0.01 -21.96
C SER A 302 7.46 0.11 -23.14
N TYR A 303 6.26 -0.47 -23.01
CA TYR A 303 5.23 -0.40 -24.06
C TYR A 303 4.75 1.05 -24.28
N PHE A 304 4.57 1.85 -23.23
CA PHE A 304 4.13 3.24 -23.39
C PHE A 304 5.21 4.15 -23.95
N ALA A 305 6.47 3.94 -23.55
CA ALA A 305 7.59 4.67 -24.13
C ALA A 305 7.64 4.50 -25.66
N GLU A 306 7.42 3.27 -26.17
CA GLU A 306 7.33 3.01 -27.61
C GLU A 306 6.02 3.57 -28.21
N LYS A 307 4.86 3.26 -27.62
CA LYS A 307 3.53 3.62 -28.13
C LYS A 307 3.34 5.13 -28.26
N PHE A 308 3.89 5.91 -27.33
CA PHE A 308 3.73 7.36 -27.25
C PHE A 308 4.97 8.14 -27.66
N ALA A 309 6.03 7.49 -28.17
CA ALA A 309 7.15 8.19 -28.81
C ALA A 309 6.69 9.20 -29.90
N PRO A 310 5.68 8.92 -30.76
CA PRO A 310 5.17 9.91 -31.72
C PRO A 310 4.51 11.13 -31.06
N LEU A 311 4.09 11.03 -29.80
CA LEU A 311 3.46 12.10 -29.02
C LEU A 311 4.47 12.94 -28.22
N ALA A 312 5.75 12.55 -28.16
CA ALA A 312 6.80 13.32 -27.49
C ALA A 312 6.87 14.82 -27.88
N PRO A 313 6.57 15.26 -29.12
CA PRO A 313 6.54 16.68 -29.46
C PRO A 313 5.48 17.50 -28.69
N LEU A 314 4.51 16.86 -28.05
CA LEU A 314 3.53 17.55 -27.19
C LEU A 314 4.13 18.01 -25.85
N THR A 315 5.14 17.31 -25.33
CA THR A 315 5.74 17.55 -24.01
C THR A 315 6.93 18.51 -24.12
N GLY A 316 6.69 19.78 -23.83
CA GLY A 316 7.72 20.81 -23.70
C GLY A 316 7.44 21.73 -22.50
N SER A 317 8.46 22.42 -21.99
CA SER A 317 8.44 23.17 -20.71
C SER A 317 7.39 24.29 -20.57
N ARG A 318 6.62 24.59 -21.63
CA ARG A 318 5.48 25.52 -21.63
C ARG A 318 4.30 25.04 -22.49
N SER A 319 4.19 23.73 -22.74
CA SER A 319 3.15 23.17 -23.61
C SER A 319 1.93 22.77 -22.80
N ASN A 320 0.79 23.41 -23.11
CA ASN A 320 -0.52 23.01 -22.56
C ASN A 320 -1.22 21.94 -23.44
N LEU A 321 -0.52 21.39 -24.45
CA LEU A 321 -1.11 20.46 -25.43
C LEU A 321 -1.42 19.08 -24.85
N PRO A 322 -0.59 18.46 -23.97
CA PRO A 322 -0.94 17.21 -23.31
C PRO A 322 -2.24 17.34 -22.51
N GLN A 323 -2.38 18.40 -21.71
CA GLN A 323 -3.60 18.66 -20.93
C GLN A 323 -4.82 18.85 -21.85
N THR A 324 -4.66 19.53 -22.99
CA THR A 324 -5.73 19.66 -23.99
C THR A 324 -6.12 18.32 -24.61
N LEU A 325 -5.17 17.44 -24.97
CA LEU A 325 -5.48 16.11 -25.50
C LEU A 325 -6.21 15.24 -24.47
N CYS A 326 -5.75 15.24 -23.22
CA CYS A 326 -6.40 14.51 -22.13
C CYS A 326 -7.82 15.03 -21.85
N ALA A 327 -8.02 16.35 -21.84
CA ALA A 327 -9.34 16.96 -21.64
C ALA A 327 -10.29 16.66 -22.80
N LEU A 328 -9.84 16.79 -24.06
CA LEU A 328 -10.62 16.39 -25.24
C LEU A 328 -10.99 14.90 -25.16
N SER A 329 -10.07 14.03 -24.74
CA SER A 329 -10.34 12.60 -24.59
C SER A 329 -11.39 12.32 -23.51
N ARG A 330 -11.38 13.06 -22.40
CA ARG A 330 -12.37 12.93 -21.31
C ARG A 330 -13.77 13.20 -21.86
N TYR A 331 -13.97 14.30 -22.58
CA TYR A 331 -15.28 14.69 -23.13
C TYR A 331 -15.54 14.13 -24.54
N ASN A 332 -14.98 12.99 -24.91
CA ASN A 332 -15.19 12.31 -26.21
C ASN A 332 -15.08 13.24 -27.45
N MET A 333 -14.10 14.15 -27.46
CA MET A 333 -13.87 15.18 -28.48
C MET A 333 -14.97 16.25 -28.58
N ASN A 334 -15.80 16.44 -27.54
CA ASN A 334 -16.74 17.55 -27.45
C ASN A 334 -15.98 18.85 -27.13
N PHE A 335 -15.71 19.64 -28.16
CA PHE A 335 -14.96 20.89 -28.05
C PHE A 335 -15.64 21.94 -27.16
N GLN A 336 -16.96 21.93 -27.04
CA GLN A 336 -17.69 22.93 -26.25
C GLN A 336 -17.60 22.61 -24.75
N GLU A 337 -17.88 21.37 -24.37
CA GLU A 337 -17.70 20.89 -22.99
C GLU A 337 -16.24 20.95 -22.55
N THR A 338 -15.30 20.55 -23.42
CA THR A 338 -13.86 20.64 -23.12
C THR A 338 -13.43 22.08 -22.89
N ALA A 339 -13.89 23.04 -23.71
CA ALA A 339 -13.56 24.45 -23.53
C ALA A 339 -14.10 24.99 -22.20
N ARG A 340 -15.34 24.62 -21.84
CA ARG A 340 -15.96 24.97 -20.56
C ARG A 340 -15.19 24.39 -19.38
N ALA A 341 -14.89 23.09 -19.38
CA ALA A 341 -14.17 22.40 -18.33
C ALA A 341 -12.72 22.89 -18.15
N MET A 342 -12.06 23.33 -19.23
CA MET A 342 -10.73 23.93 -19.16
C MET A 342 -10.73 25.44 -18.86
N CYS A 343 -11.91 26.06 -18.71
CA CYS A 343 -12.07 27.52 -18.55
C CYS A 343 -11.38 28.32 -19.69
N LEU A 344 -11.56 27.86 -20.94
CA LEU A 344 -10.96 28.45 -22.15
C LEU A 344 -12.04 28.92 -23.13
N HIS A 345 -11.72 29.94 -23.93
CA HIS A 345 -12.53 30.25 -25.10
C HIS A 345 -12.40 29.16 -26.17
N ARG A 346 -13.50 28.78 -26.84
CA ARG A 346 -13.55 27.69 -27.84
C ARG A 346 -12.48 27.85 -28.94
N ASN A 347 -12.26 29.07 -29.44
CA ASN A 347 -11.22 29.33 -30.44
C ASN A 347 -9.79 29.00 -29.94
N THR A 348 -9.49 29.24 -28.66
CA THR A 348 -8.20 28.87 -28.07
C THR A 348 -8.03 27.35 -28.04
N LEU A 349 -9.09 26.60 -27.74
CA LEU A 349 -9.08 25.13 -27.80
C LEU A 349 -8.85 24.63 -29.24
N LEU A 350 -9.53 25.21 -30.24
CA LEU A 350 -9.34 24.85 -31.65
C LEU A 350 -7.93 25.16 -32.16
N GLN A 351 -7.33 26.29 -31.75
CA GLN A 351 -5.92 26.59 -32.06
C GLN A 351 -4.96 25.57 -31.43
N ARG A 352 -5.18 25.16 -30.17
CA ARG A 352 -4.39 24.10 -29.53
C ARG A 352 -4.55 22.76 -30.25
N TYR A 353 -5.78 22.43 -30.68
CA TYR A 353 -6.07 21.22 -31.45
C TYR A 353 -5.34 21.19 -32.79
N SER A 354 -5.43 22.27 -33.58
CA SER A 354 -4.73 22.39 -34.87
C SER A 354 -3.21 22.32 -34.70
N LYS A 355 -2.65 22.91 -33.64
CA LYS A 355 -1.22 22.79 -33.32
C LYS A 355 -0.82 21.35 -32.98
N MET A 356 -1.65 20.63 -32.22
CA MET A 356 -1.43 19.22 -31.89
C MET A 356 -1.44 18.35 -33.15
N ASP A 357 -2.49 18.44 -33.97
CA ASP A 357 -2.60 17.74 -35.26
C ASP A 357 -1.36 18.01 -36.16
N THR A 358 -0.91 19.26 -36.24
CA THR A 358 0.30 19.59 -37.02
C THR A 358 1.56 18.89 -36.50
N LEU A 359 1.73 18.81 -35.17
CA LEU A 359 2.90 18.22 -34.50
C LEU A 359 2.90 16.69 -34.50
N THR A 360 1.75 16.03 -34.41
CA THR A 360 1.65 14.58 -34.18
C THR A 360 0.98 13.81 -35.31
N LYS A 361 0.33 14.51 -36.26
CA LYS A 361 -0.51 13.93 -37.32
C LYS A 361 -1.68 13.08 -36.81
N LEU A 362 -2.14 13.32 -35.57
CA LEU A 362 -3.32 12.66 -35.01
C LEU A 362 -4.56 13.56 -35.10
N ASP A 363 -5.64 13.03 -35.68
CA ASP A 363 -6.96 13.70 -35.76
C ASP A 363 -8.03 12.88 -35.00
N PRO A 364 -7.99 12.82 -33.65
CA PRO A 364 -8.93 12.02 -32.85
C PRO A 364 -10.40 12.47 -32.96
N ALA A 365 -10.67 13.69 -33.43
CA ALA A 365 -12.03 14.12 -33.75
C ALA A 365 -12.61 13.35 -34.95
N LYS A 366 -11.81 13.03 -35.97
CA LYS A 366 -12.28 12.36 -37.20
C LYS A 366 -11.88 10.89 -37.34
N ASN A 367 -10.82 10.44 -36.66
CA ASN A 367 -10.29 9.09 -36.76
C ASN A 367 -10.50 8.30 -35.46
N ARG A 368 -11.13 7.12 -35.56
CA ARG A 368 -11.42 6.25 -34.41
C ARG A 368 -10.14 5.70 -33.76
N GLN A 369 -9.14 5.31 -34.55
CA GLN A 369 -7.86 4.80 -34.03
C GLN A 369 -7.08 5.89 -33.28
N ASP A 370 -7.12 7.12 -33.79
CA ASP A 370 -6.49 8.27 -33.12
C ASP A 370 -7.23 8.61 -31.84
N ARG A 371 -8.57 8.45 -31.80
CA ARG A 371 -9.37 8.62 -30.58
C ARG A 371 -9.03 7.60 -29.51
N VAL A 372 -8.84 6.33 -29.88
CA VAL A 372 -8.32 5.28 -28.96
C VAL A 372 -6.92 5.65 -28.47
N THR A 373 -6.04 6.12 -29.36
CA THR A 373 -4.68 6.55 -28.99
C THR A 373 -4.70 7.76 -28.04
N ALA A 374 -5.63 8.70 -28.22
CA ALA A 374 -5.83 9.85 -27.34
C ALA A 374 -6.31 9.41 -25.94
N ARG A 375 -7.26 8.46 -25.87
CA ARG A 375 -7.74 7.85 -24.61
C ARG A 375 -6.64 7.10 -23.88
N GLN A 376 -5.90 6.26 -24.59
CA GLN A 376 -4.75 5.54 -24.07
C GLN A 376 -3.67 6.50 -23.54
N TYR A 377 -3.37 7.57 -24.27
CA TYR A 377 -2.44 8.61 -23.81
C TYR A 377 -2.98 9.37 -22.59
N ALA A 378 -4.28 9.64 -22.53
CA ALA A 378 -4.89 10.32 -21.40
C ALA A 378 -4.81 9.49 -20.11
N LEU A 379 -5.05 8.18 -20.20
CA LEU A 379 -4.82 7.25 -19.09
C LEU A 379 -3.35 7.20 -18.70
N PHE A 380 -2.43 7.05 -19.66
CA PHE A 380 -0.99 7.03 -19.37
C PHE A 380 -0.51 8.30 -18.66
N HIS A 381 -0.91 9.48 -19.16
CA HIS A 381 -0.52 10.78 -18.60
C HIS A 381 -1.20 11.08 -17.25
N ARG A 382 -2.27 10.37 -16.90
CA ARG A 382 -2.98 10.48 -15.61
C ARG A 382 -2.68 9.32 -14.66
N ARG A 383 -1.74 8.43 -14.99
CA ARG A 383 -1.29 7.38 -14.07
C ARG A 383 -0.84 8.03 -12.77
N ARG A 384 -1.46 7.59 -11.68
CA ARG A 384 -1.00 7.93 -10.35
C ARG A 384 0.24 7.11 -10.06
N THR A 385 1.29 7.75 -9.56
CA THR A 385 2.41 7.00 -8.98
C THR A 385 1.94 6.47 -7.62
N ILE A 386 1.88 5.15 -7.47
CA ILE A 386 1.57 4.49 -6.21
C ILE A 386 2.87 4.19 -5.49
N ILE A 387 3.02 4.67 -4.26
CA ILE A 387 4.10 4.35 -3.34
C ILE A 387 3.56 3.30 -2.36
N ARG A 388 4.15 2.11 -2.35
CA ARG A 388 3.81 1.02 -1.43
C ARG A 388 4.64 1.18 -0.16
N ALA A 389 4.00 1.39 0.99
CA ALA A 389 4.67 1.51 2.28
C ALA A 389 4.47 0.28 3.15
N GLY A 390 5.53 -0.19 3.82
CA GLY A 390 5.46 -1.30 4.76
C GLY A 390 5.52 -0.86 6.22
N SER A 391 4.54 -1.26 7.03
CA SER A 391 4.49 -1.06 8.48
C SER A 391 4.51 -2.39 9.25
N ILE A 392 5.25 -2.47 10.35
CA ILE A 392 5.33 -3.63 11.27
C ILE A 392 4.49 -3.45 12.55
N ILE A 393 3.81 -2.32 12.69
CA ILE A 393 2.94 -2.01 13.83
C ILE A 393 1.50 -1.93 13.33
N ARG A 394 0.57 -2.50 14.11
CA ARG A 394 -0.86 -2.55 13.78
C ARG A 394 -1.69 -1.54 14.55
N GLY A 395 -2.94 -1.42 14.09
CA GLY A 395 -3.98 -0.69 14.79
C GLY A 395 -3.78 0.82 14.72
N LYS A 396 -4.30 1.53 15.71
CA LYS A 396 -4.29 3.00 15.79
C LYS A 396 -2.98 3.55 16.38
N SER A 397 -1.88 2.81 16.26
CA SER A 397 -0.57 3.31 16.70
C SER A 397 -0.26 4.66 16.06
N ILE A 398 0.52 5.49 16.75
CA ILE A 398 1.04 6.76 16.21
C ILE A 398 1.80 6.56 14.89
N LEU A 399 2.55 5.46 14.69
CA LEU A 399 3.20 5.18 13.41
C LEU A 399 2.20 4.94 12.28
N THR A 400 1.07 4.28 12.55
CA THR A 400 -0.01 4.13 11.56
C THR A 400 -0.60 5.48 11.20
N GLN A 401 -0.90 6.32 12.20
CA GLN A 401 -1.45 7.66 11.98
C GLN A 401 -0.46 8.58 11.23
N LEU A 402 0.86 8.44 11.46
CA LEU A 402 1.89 9.14 10.70
C LEU A 402 1.90 8.74 9.22
N TYR A 403 1.70 7.45 8.94
CA TYR A 403 1.54 6.97 7.57
C TYR A 403 0.27 7.52 6.91
N ASP A 404 -0.87 7.52 7.61
CA ASP A 404 -2.12 8.09 7.09
C ASP A 404 -1.98 9.59 6.80
N TRP A 405 -1.37 10.35 7.73
CA TRP A 405 -1.08 11.77 7.54
C TRP A 405 -0.09 12.03 6.40
N LEU A 406 0.94 11.20 6.24
CA LEU A 406 1.85 11.26 5.10
C LEU A 406 1.11 11.00 3.78
N ALA A 407 0.20 10.02 3.73
CA ALA A 407 -0.61 9.73 2.56
C ALA A 407 -1.47 10.93 2.15
N GLU A 408 -2.09 11.60 3.13
CA GLU A 408 -2.87 12.81 2.91
C GLU A 408 -2.00 13.98 2.41
N CYS A 409 -0.86 14.23 3.06
CA CYS A 409 0.08 15.27 2.63
C CYS A 409 0.64 15.01 1.24
N ILE A 410 0.92 13.76 0.86
CA ILE A 410 1.39 13.39 -0.49
C ILE A 410 0.27 13.63 -1.51
N SER A 411 -0.93 13.09 -1.27
CA SER A 411 -2.06 13.24 -2.19
C SER A 411 -2.38 14.72 -2.42
N ARG A 412 -2.48 15.52 -1.34
CA ARG A 412 -2.76 16.96 -1.41
C ARG A 412 -1.66 17.75 -2.12
N ASN A 413 -0.39 17.55 -1.80
CA ASN A 413 0.70 18.32 -2.41
C ASN A 413 1.03 17.88 -3.85
N SER A 414 0.51 16.74 -4.32
CA SER A 414 0.67 16.24 -5.68
C SER A 414 -0.60 16.36 -6.53
N ASP A 415 -1.65 17.03 -6.03
CA ASP A 415 -2.98 17.09 -6.67
C ASP A 415 -3.50 15.70 -7.08
N GLY A 416 -3.29 14.71 -6.21
CA GLY A 416 -3.64 13.30 -6.41
C GLY A 416 -2.70 12.49 -7.31
N ALA A 417 -1.70 13.11 -7.96
CA ALA A 417 -0.79 12.43 -8.89
C ALA A 417 0.13 11.38 -8.22
N ILE A 418 0.36 11.50 -6.91
CA ILE A 418 1.09 10.50 -6.12
C ILE A 418 0.17 10.03 -4.99
N GLN A 419 0.06 8.71 -4.80
CA GLN A 419 -0.69 8.08 -3.72
C GLN A 419 0.25 7.22 -2.87
N LEU A 420 -0.02 7.14 -1.57
CA LEU A 420 0.68 6.24 -0.64
C LEU A 420 -0.29 5.15 -0.19
N GLU A 421 0.02 3.90 -0.50
CA GLU A 421 -0.70 2.73 -0.01
C GLU A 421 0.10 2.06 1.10
N VAL A 422 -0.47 2.01 2.30
CA VAL A 422 0.19 1.48 3.50
C VAL A 422 -0.25 0.03 3.70
N GLN A 423 0.72 -0.87 3.76
CA GLN A 423 0.52 -2.29 3.97
C GLN A 423 1.16 -2.69 5.30
N THR A 424 0.44 -3.44 6.13
CA THR A 424 1.03 -4.03 7.32
C THR A 424 1.81 -5.28 6.91
N VAL A 425 3.13 -5.19 6.94
CA VAL A 425 4.07 -6.25 6.57
C VAL A 425 4.47 -7.02 7.82
N GLY A 426 3.72 -8.09 8.09
CA GLY A 426 3.96 -8.97 9.23
C GLY A 426 3.61 -8.33 10.59
N LEU A 427 3.13 -9.14 11.53
CA LEU A 427 3.23 -8.80 12.95
C LEU A 427 4.50 -9.41 13.51
N SER A 428 5.37 -8.59 14.10
CA SER A 428 6.36 -9.05 15.10
C SER A 428 7.39 -8.00 15.49
N GLY A 429 7.31 -6.76 14.97
CA GLY A 429 8.44 -5.85 15.08
C GLY A 429 9.68 -6.33 14.30
N ASN A 430 9.49 -7.18 13.27
CA ASN A 430 10.58 -7.68 12.41
C ASN A 430 11.05 -6.61 11.43
N ASN A 431 11.74 -5.63 12.00
CA ASN A 431 12.42 -4.56 11.29
C ASN A 431 13.33 -5.13 10.16
N ALA A 432 14.06 -6.21 10.41
CA ALA A 432 14.94 -6.82 9.41
C ALA A 432 14.20 -7.25 8.13
N LEU A 433 12.97 -7.77 8.25
CA LEU A 433 12.14 -8.10 7.08
C LEU A 433 11.75 -6.86 6.26
N LEU A 434 11.39 -5.74 6.92
CA LEU A 434 11.09 -4.48 6.20
C LEU A 434 12.28 -4.01 5.38
N LEU A 435 13.49 -4.02 5.96
CA LEU A 435 14.70 -3.60 5.27
C LEU A 435 15.04 -4.52 4.09
N GLU A 436 14.81 -5.83 4.22
CA GLU A 436 14.98 -6.78 3.12
C GLU A 436 13.93 -6.59 2.01
N MET A 437 12.67 -6.33 2.35
CA MET A 437 11.63 -6.06 1.35
C MET A 437 11.88 -4.74 0.61
N LEU A 438 12.37 -3.71 1.31
CA LEU A 438 12.82 -2.47 0.69
C LEU A 438 14.02 -2.70 -0.24
N ARG A 439 14.98 -3.55 0.15
CA ARG A 439 16.14 -3.93 -0.69
C ARG A 439 15.72 -4.66 -1.97
N GLN A 440 14.66 -5.47 -1.89
CA GLN A 440 14.13 -6.25 -3.01
C GLN A 440 13.13 -5.45 -3.89
N ASP A 441 12.98 -4.13 -3.68
CA ASP A 441 11.99 -3.25 -4.34
C ASP A 441 10.53 -3.80 -4.24
N LYS A 442 10.26 -4.54 -3.16
CA LYS A 442 8.97 -5.16 -2.90
C LYS A 442 8.00 -4.21 -2.17
N ILE A 443 8.56 -3.29 -1.39
CA ILE A 443 7.92 -2.08 -0.87
C ILE A 443 8.82 -0.90 -1.20
N ASP A 444 8.23 0.27 -1.37
CA ASP A 444 8.92 1.49 -1.77
C ASP A 444 9.38 2.32 -0.56
N PHE A 445 8.52 2.43 0.47
CA PHE A 445 8.80 3.10 1.75
C PHE A 445 8.69 2.10 2.92
N CYS A 446 9.46 2.28 3.99
CA CYS A 446 9.23 1.59 5.27
C CYS A 446 9.65 2.45 6.47
N VAL A 447 9.12 2.14 7.65
CA VAL A 447 9.49 2.78 8.92
C VAL A 447 9.88 1.69 9.88
N GLY A 448 11.12 1.75 10.35
CA GLY A 448 11.64 0.85 11.37
C GLY A 448 12.29 1.61 12.52
N GLN A 449 12.45 0.93 13.66
CA GLN A 449 13.28 1.41 14.76
C GLN A 449 14.71 1.68 14.29
N ALA A 450 15.32 2.76 14.76
CA ALA A 450 16.65 3.20 14.33
C ALA A 450 17.73 2.10 14.48
N GLY A 451 17.65 1.26 15.52
CA GLY A 451 18.56 0.13 15.73
C GLY A 451 18.59 -0.90 14.58
N MET A 452 17.55 -0.96 13.73
CA MET A 452 17.56 -1.75 12.48
C MET A 452 18.71 -1.38 11.55
N LEU A 453 19.15 -0.12 11.57
CA LEU A 453 20.19 0.40 10.69
C LEU A 453 21.60 0.11 11.21
N LEU A 454 21.77 -0.52 12.38
CA LEU A 454 23.07 -0.89 12.93
C LEU A 454 23.98 -1.64 11.92
N PRO A 455 23.49 -2.61 11.10
CA PRO A 455 24.33 -3.27 10.10
C PRO A 455 24.81 -2.33 8.97
N LEU A 456 24.16 -1.19 8.76
CA LEU A 456 24.47 -0.22 7.70
C LEU A 456 25.25 1.01 8.22
N LEU A 457 25.01 1.44 9.47
CA LEU A 457 25.55 2.66 10.05
C LEU A 457 26.55 2.43 11.21
N GLY A 458 26.73 1.18 11.63
CA GLY A 458 27.52 0.85 12.82
C GLY A 458 27.01 1.54 14.07
N ASP A 459 27.89 1.72 15.07
CA ASP A 459 27.52 2.27 16.38
C ASP A 459 27.05 3.73 16.35
N ALA A 460 27.26 4.46 15.25
CA ALA A 460 26.82 5.85 15.12
C ALA A 460 25.30 5.99 15.35
N ILE A 461 24.48 5.09 14.79
CA ILE A 461 23.02 5.15 14.98
C ILE A 461 22.58 4.90 16.42
N SER A 462 23.37 4.14 17.20
CA SER A 462 23.06 3.85 18.61
C SER A 462 23.08 5.10 19.49
N ILE A 463 23.58 6.25 19.00
CA ILE A 463 23.59 7.48 19.79
C ILE A 463 22.19 7.93 20.19
N VAL A 464 21.18 7.69 19.36
CA VAL A 464 19.79 8.11 19.62
C VAL A 464 19.13 7.35 20.78
N ASP A 465 19.77 6.27 21.25
CA ASP A 465 19.31 5.46 22.38
C ASP A 465 20.00 5.87 23.71
N VAL A 466 20.84 6.92 23.74
CA VAL A 466 21.49 7.37 24.97
C VAL A 466 20.44 7.76 26.03
N PRO A 467 20.51 7.19 27.25
CA PRO A 467 19.61 7.54 28.33
C PRO A 467 19.65 9.03 28.64
N PHE A 468 18.47 9.66 28.73
CA PHE A 468 18.28 11.09 28.90
C PHE A 468 18.89 11.96 27.79
N LEU A 469 19.19 11.48 26.58
CA LEU A 469 19.82 12.32 25.56
C LEU A 469 19.02 13.60 25.25
N PHE A 470 17.70 13.47 25.20
CA PHE A 470 16.81 14.54 24.76
C PHE A 470 16.08 15.19 25.95
N PRO A 471 15.94 16.53 25.95
CA PRO A 471 15.19 17.25 26.99
C PRO A 471 13.67 17.11 26.88
N SER A 472 13.13 17.04 25.65
CA SER A 472 11.70 16.85 25.38
C SER A 472 11.48 16.09 24.07
N PRO A 473 10.30 15.47 23.85
CA PRO A 473 9.94 14.85 22.57
C PRO A 473 9.98 15.82 21.38
N HIS A 474 9.52 17.05 21.59
CA HIS A 474 9.51 18.10 20.56
C HIS A 474 10.94 18.44 20.12
N GLN A 475 11.84 18.71 21.09
CA GLN A 475 13.25 18.98 20.80
C GLN A 475 13.95 17.74 20.19
N ALA A 476 13.62 16.52 20.62
CA ALA A 476 14.15 15.31 20.01
C ALA A 476 13.80 15.21 18.51
N ILE A 477 12.52 15.44 18.15
CA ILE A 477 12.09 15.42 16.74
C ILE A 477 12.76 16.52 15.93
N GLN A 478 12.90 17.73 16.47
CA GLN A 478 13.63 18.83 15.82
C GLN A 478 15.09 18.42 15.56
N ILE A 479 15.83 17.98 16.58
CA ILE A 479 17.26 17.63 16.47
C ILE A 479 17.49 16.49 15.48
N LEU A 480 16.64 15.46 15.54
CA LEU A 480 16.75 14.29 14.67
C LEU A 480 16.33 14.59 13.22
N ASN A 481 15.54 15.62 12.94
CA ASN A 481 15.20 16.03 11.57
C ASN A 481 16.01 17.25 11.07
N GLY A 482 16.83 17.84 11.95
CA GLY A 482 17.80 18.88 11.65
C GLY A 482 19.13 18.36 11.07
N PRO A 483 20.17 19.22 11.03
CA PRO A 483 21.47 18.89 10.42
C PRO A 483 22.15 17.65 10.99
N VAL A 484 22.04 17.42 12.30
CA VAL A 484 22.64 16.25 12.98
C VAL A 484 22.04 14.94 12.49
N GLY A 485 20.71 14.83 12.44
CA GLY A 485 20.06 13.61 11.97
C GLY A 485 20.28 13.35 10.48
N GLN A 486 20.30 14.41 9.65
CA GLN A 486 20.68 14.29 8.24
C GLN A 486 22.10 13.74 8.07
N GLN A 487 23.08 14.24 8.84
CA GLN A 487 24.44 13.70 8.84
C GLN A 487 24.50 12.25 9.34
N LEU A 488 23.66 11.88 10.31
CA LEU A 488 23.61 10.52 10.86
C LEU A 488 23.07 9.50 9.83
N LEU A 489 22.13 9.91 8.98
CA LEU A 489 21.53 9.07 7.95
C LEU A 489 22.26 9.12 6.60
N ALA A 490 23.13 10.10 6.36
CA ALA A 490 23.84 10.27 5.09
C ALA A 490 24.56 9.01 4.59
N PRO A 491 25.27 8.21 5.42
CA PRO A 491 25.97 7.00 4.95
C PRO A 491 25.03 5.88 4.45
N LEU A 492 23.71 5.96 4.67
CA LEU A 492 22.76 5.01 4.08
C LEU A 492 22.80 5.02 2.55
N GLN A 493 23.16 6.15 1.93
CA GLN A 493 23.25 6.29 0.47
C GLN A 493 24.29 5.35 -0.12
N ASP A 494 25.42 5.15 0.57
CA ASP A 494 26.48 4.21 0.18
C ASP A 494 25.98 2.75 0.18
N SER A 495 24.94 2.46 0.97
CA SER A 495 24.24 1.17 1.05
C SER A 495 22.99 1.08 0.17
N GLY A 496 22.72 2.09 -0.68
CA GLY A 496 21.59 2.11 -1.60
C GLY A 496 20.23 2.48 -0.98
N PHE A 497 20.23 3.17 0.18
CA PHE A 497 19.01 3.66 0.84
C PHE A 497 19.07 5.17 1.12
N TYR A 498 17.90 5.81 1.21
CA TYR A 498 17.75 7.13 1.80
C TYR A 498 16.98 7.02 3.12
N GLY A 499 17.51 7.63 4.17
CA GLY A 499 16.75 7.95 5.38
C GLY A 499 16.07 9.31 5.19
N LEU A 500 14.73 9.30 5.11
CA LEU A 500 13.91 10.44 4.72
C LEU A 500 13.52 11.34 5.90
N ALA A 501 13.25 10.75 7.07
CA ALA A 501 12.92 11.46 8.30
C ALA A 501 13.01 10.55 9.52
N PHE A 502 13.25 11.14 10.69
CA PHE A 502 13.01 10.49 11.97
C PHE A 502 11.58 10.73 12.45
N TRP A 503 10.90 9.65 12.82
CA TRP A 503 9.60 9.63 13.49
C TRP A 503 9.73 9.05 14.90
N SER A 504 8.74 9.28 15.76
CA SER A 504 8.76 8.81 17.14
C SER A 504 7.39 8.40 17.65
N MET A 505 7.38 7.37 18.53
CA MET A 505 6.25 7.03 19.38
C MET A 505 6.32 7.64 20.80
N GLY A 506 7.33 8.47 21.08
CA GLY A 506 7.53 9.13 22.37
C GLY A 506 8.58 8.54 23.29
N TRP A 507 8.36 8.75 24.58
CA TRP A 507 9.12 8.11 25.64
C TRP A 507 8.74 6.64 25.80
N ARG A 508 9.71 5.85 26.25
CA ARG A 508 9.55 4.43 26.60
C ARG A 508 9.71 4.29 28.11
N TYR A 509 8.80 3.56 28.74
CA TYR A 509 8.69 3.46 30.20
C TYR A 509 8.92 2.04 30.68
N PHE A 510 9.67 1.86 31.77
CA PHE A 510 9.81 0.56 32.41
C PHE A 510 8.51 0.14 33.07
N THR A 511 8.11 -1.11 32.85
CA THR A 511 7.00 -1.75 33.55
C THR A 511 7.39 -3.09 34.14
N SER A 512 6.73 -3.48 35.22
CA SER A 512 7.02 -4.68 36.00
C SER A 512 5.78 -5.23 36.72
N ARG A 513 5.90 -6.45 37.25
CA ARG A 513 4.89 -7.08 38.14
C ARG A 513 4.59 -6.24 39.38
N SER A 514 3.41 -6.45 39.98
CA SER A 514 2.94 -5.76 41.19
C SER A 514 3.95 -5.82 42.34
N GLU A 515 4.61 -6.96 42.50
CA GLU A 515 5.54 -7.29 43.58
C GLU A 515 6.95 -6.69 43.36
N LEU A 516 7.20 -6.06 42.21
CA LEU A 516 8.52 -5.58 41.77
C LEU A 516 8.48 -4.08 41.39
N PRO A 517 8.13 -3.15 42.31
CA PRO A 517 8.17 -1.73 42.01
C PRO A 517 9.61 -1.27 41.72
N ILE A 518 9.80 -0.53 40.63
CA ILE A 518 11.09 0.06 40.24
C ILE A 518 11.03 1.56 40.52
N ARG A 519 11.88 2.07 41.41
CA ARG A 519 11.96 3.49 41.78
C ARG A 519 13.36 4.08 41.58
N GLN A 520 14.39 3.28 41.81
CA GLN A 520 15.80 3.68 41.70
C GLN A 520 16.60 2.64 40.89
N PRO A 521 17.78 3.01 40.34
CA PRO A 521 18.62 2.09 39.55
C PRO A 521 18.88 0.73 40.20
N GLN A 522 19.08 0.72 41.52
CA GLN A 522 19.42 -0.47 42.31
C GLN A 522 18.31 -1.52 42.32
N ASP A 523 17.05 -1.13 42.09
CA ASP A 523 15.91 -2.06 42.07
C ASP A 523 15.96 -3.01 40.85
N LEU A 524 16.76 -2.66 39.83
CA LEU A 524 17.03 -3.51 38.66
C LEU A 524 18.12 -4.56 38.89
N ASN A 525 18.88 -4.52 40.00
CA ASN A 525 20.03 -5.41 40.19
C ASN A 525 19.61 -6.89 40.20
N GLY A 526 20.21 -7.69 39.32
CA GLY A 526 19.90 -9.12 39.12
C GLY A 526 18.56 -9.40 38.42
N ARG A 527 17.83 -8.37 37.96
CA ARG A 527 16.54 -8.52 37.27
C ARG A 527 16.73 -8.76 35.79
N SER A 528 15.88 -9.62 35.24
CA SER A 528 15.79 -9.84 33.79
C SER A 528 15.02 -8.68 33.13
N VAL A 529 15.67 -7.92 32.25
CA VAL A 529 15.05 -6.79 31.53
C VAL A 529 14.94 -7.11 30.05
N ARG A 530 13.72 -7.28 29.54
CA ARG A 530 13.50 -7.40 28.10
C ARG A 530 13.86 -6.10 27.39
N ILE A 531 14.68 -6.20 26.36
CA ILE A 531 15.03 -5.08 25.48
C ILE A 531 14.91 -5.44 24.00
N MET A 532 14.68 -4.44 23.15
CA MET A 532 14.95 -4.57 21.72
C MET A 532 16.46 -4.69 21.47
N ARG A 533 16.87 -5.20 20.30
CA ARG A 533 18.29 -5.33 19.93
C ARG A 533 18.94 -3.95 19.71
N LYS A 534 19.39 -3.35 20.81
CA LYS A 534 19.99 -2.01 20.90
C LYS A 534 21.28 -2.13 21.75
N PRO A 535 22.47 -2.17 21.13
CA PRO A 535 23.73 -2.44 21.84
C PRO A 535 24.03 -1.45 22.97
N LEU A 536 23.69 -0.16 22.80
CA LEU A 536 23.87 0.84 23.85
C LEU A 536 22.94 0.59 25.03
N LEU A 537 21.68 0.25 24.78
CA LEU A 537 20.72 -0.07 25.84
C LEU A 537 21.12 -1.34 26.59
N ASP A 538 21.57 -2.40 25.91
CA ASP A 538 22.14 -3.61 26.56
C ASP A 538 23.27 -3.25 27.52
N ALA A 539 24.25 -2.48 27.05
CA ALA A 539 25.38 -2.05 27.87
C ALA A 539 24.93 -1.20 29.07
N PHE A 540 23.94 -0.32 28.90
CA PHE A 540 23.39 0.48 30.00
C PHE A 540 22.63 -0.37 31.02
N ILE A 541 21.75 -1.28 30.59
CA ILE A 541 21.04 -2.19 31.49
C ILE A 541 22.03 -3.05 32.30
N ARG A 542 23.09 -3.58 31.67
CA ARG A 542 24.17 -4.28 32.38
C ARG A 542 24.90 -3.38 33.37
N TYR A 543 25.15 -2.11 33.03
CA TYR A 543 25.74 -1.12 33.94
C TYR A 543 24.86 -0.89 35.18
N LEU A 544 23.53 -0.97 35.05
CA LEU A 544 22.59 -0.90 36.18
C LEU A 544 22.54 -2.21 37.02
N GLY A 545 23.27 -3.26 36.64
CA GLY A 545 23.31 -4.55 37.31
C GLY A 545 22.19 -5.53 36.90
N ALA A 546 21.40 -5.18 35.88
CA ALA A 546 20.36 -6.04 35.33
C ALA A 546 20.89 -6.95 34.21
N GLU A 547 20.13 -8.01 33.92
CA GLU A 547 20.41 -8.96 32.84
C GLU A 547 19.49 -8.67 31.64
N PRO A 548 20.00 -8.06 30.56
CA PRO A 548 19.18 -7.80 29.38
C PRO A 548 18.83 -9.11 28.65
N CYS A 549 17.57 -9.22 28.25
CA CYS A 549 17.03 -10.36 27.51
C CYS A 549 16.48 -9.90 26.16
N TYR A 550 17.06 -10.38 25.06
CA TYR A 550 16.58 -10.06 23.71
C TYR A 550 15.37 -10.93 23.37
N ILE A 551 14.19 -10.33 23.39
CA ILE A 551 12.94 -11.00 23.02
C ILE A 551 12.26 -10.15 21.95
N SER A 552 11.95 -10.79 20.82
CA SER A 552 11.23 -10.18 19.71
C SER A 552 9.85 -9.70 20.18
N TYR A 553 9.29 -8.68 19.51
CA TYR A 553 8.09 -7.99 20.00
C TYR A 553 6.85 -8.92 20.03
N ASP A 554 6.74 -9.85 19.07
CA ASP A 554 5.74 -10.92 19.04
C ASP A 554 5.77 -11.87 20.25
N LYS A 555 6.95 -12.15 20.82
CA LYS A 555 7.10 -13.08 21.96
C LYS A 555 7.05 -12.39 23.31
N LEU A 556 6.78 -11.08 23.34
CA LEU A 556 6.88 -10.29 24.55
C LEU A 556 5.78 -10.63 25.58
N THR A 557 4.53 -10.79 25.13
CA THR A 557 3.41 -11.14 26.00
C THR A 557 3.65 -12.50 26.66
N ASP A 558 3.97 -13.54 25.88
CA ASP A 558 4.30 -14.87 26.40
C ASP A 558 5.48 -14.84 27.38
N ALA A 559 6.54 -14.07 27.08
CA ALA A 559 7.70 -13.94 27.97
C ALA A 559 7.36 -13.25 29.29
N ILE A 560 6.47 -12.26 29.26
CA ILE A 560 5.97 -11.60 30.46
C ILE A 560 5.09 -12.56 31.26
N ASP A 561 4.10 -13.20 30.64
CA ASP A 561 3.13 -14.07 31.30
C ASP A 561 3.80 -15.30 31.94
N SER A 562 4.76 -15.92 31.23
CA SER A 562 5.60 -17.02 31.73
C SER A 562 6.65 -16.61 32.77
N ALA A 563 6.76 -15.32 33.11
CA ALA A 563 7.78 -14.78 34.01
C ALA A 563 9.24 -15.00 33.55
N LEU A 564 9.46 -15.19 32.25
CA LEU A 564 10.81 -15.22 31.66
C LEU A 564 11.52 -13.86 31.80
N VAL A 565 10.78 -12.76 31.89
CA VAL A 565 11.30 -11.41 32.12
C VAL A 565 10.57 -10.68 33.25
N ASP A 566 11.33 -9.94 34.07
CA ASP A 566 10.83 -9.16 35.21
C ASP A 566 10.37 -7.76 34.80
N VAL A 567 11.07 -7.18 33.82
CA VAL A 567 10.93 -5.79 33.40
C VAL A 567 10.94 -5.70 31.88
N GLN A 568 10.17 -4.77 31.32
CA GLN A 568 10.23 -4.41 29.90
C GLN A 568 10.07 -2.91 29.74
N GLU A 569 10.45 -2.38 28.57
CA GLU A 569 10.26 -0.97 28.22
C GLU A 569 9.45 -0.79 26.93
N ASN A 570 8.45 0.08 26.95
CA ASN A 570 7.66 0.47 25.77
C ASN A 570 6.95 1.82 25.99
N PRO A 571 6.51 2.51 24.91
CA PRO A 571 5.59 3.64 25.02
C PRO A 571 4.24 3.22 25.60
N TYR A 572 3.48 4.18 26.14
CA TYR A 572 2.15 3.93 26.72
C TYR A 572 1.20 3.20 25.74
N GLN A 573 1.17 3.62 24.47
CA GLN A 573 0.29 3.03 23.48
C GLN A 573 0.56 1.53 23.28
N ASN A 574 1.83 1.14 23.07
CA ASN A 574 2.20 -0.28 22.93
C ASN A 574 1.89 -1.08 24.20
N PHE A 575 2.14 -0.53 25.38
CA PHE A 575 1.81 -1.18 26.64
C PHE A 575 0.31 -1.46 26.79
N TYR A 576 -0.53 -0.54 26.32
CA TYR A 576 -1.99 -0.68 26.31
C TYR A 576 -2.47 -1.67 25.23
N ASP A 577 -2.05 -1.47 23.98
CA ASP A 577 -2.50 -2.25 22.82
C ASP A 577 -2.09 -3.73 22.91
N MET A 578 -0.92 -4.04 23.49
CA MET A 578 -0.47 -5.40 23.75
C MET A 578 -1.05 -6.02 25.05
N ARG A 579 -1.92 -5.28 25.76
CA ARG A 579 -2.52 -5.70 27.05
C ARG A 579 -1.49 -6.07 28.12
N LEU A 580 -0.29 -5.48 28.10
CA LEU A 580 0.76 -5.79 29.08
C LEU A 580 0.36 -5.42 30.51
N TYR A 581 -0.63 -4.54 30.67
CA TYR A 581 -1.30 -4.26 31.93
C TYR A 581 -1.95 -5.48 32.61
N GLU A 582 -2.11 -6.62 31.91
CA GLU A 582 -2.64 -7.88 32.46
C GLU A 582 -1.64 -8.67 33.30
N SER A 583 -0.34 -8.41 33.14
CA SER A 583 0.74 -9.05 33.91
C SER A 583 1.67 -8.04 34.60
N HIS A 584 1.91 -6.86 34.01
CA HIS A 584 2.72 -5.80 34.61
C HIS A 584 1.80 -4.71 35.21
N ARG A 585 1.78 -4.57 36.55
CA ARG A 585 0.94 -3.57 37.26
C ARG A 585 1.69 -2.34 37.76
N ASN A 586 3.00 -2.28 37.61
CA ASN A 586 3.79 -1.09 37.93
C ASN A 586 4.37 -0.48 36.65
N LEU A 587 4.39 0.85 36.56
CA LEU A 587 4.99 1.61 35.48
C LEU A 587 5.77 2.80 36.04
N LEU A 588 7.06 2.88 35.73
CA LEU A 588 7.92 4.01 36.06
C LEU A 588 7.91 5.02 34.89
N GLU A 589 7.23 6.15 35.07
CA GLU A 589 7.15 7.25 34.10
C GLU A 589 8.42 8.11 34.15
N LEU A 590 9.56 7.51 33.79
CA LEU A 590 10.85 8.17 33.70
C LEU A 590 11.19 8.42 32.22
N ASN A 591 11.23 9.69 31.81
CA ASN A 591 11.55 10.15 30.45
C ASN A 591 13.05 9.98 30.14
N MET A 592 13.50 8.72 30.10
CA MET A 592 14.91 8.34 29.94
C MET A 592 15.20 7.82 28.52
N LEU A 593 14.29 7.07 27.92
CA LEU A 593 14.50 6.41 26.64
C LEU A 593 13.54 7.00 25.60
N PHE A 594 14.09 7.57 24.54
CA PHE A 594 13.31 8.13 23.44
C PHE A 594 13.16 7.11 22.31
N ASP A 595 11.96 6.98 21.78
CA ASP A 595 11.64 6.07 20.69
C ASP A 595 11.99 6.71 19.35
N SER A 596 13.05 6.24 18.69
CA SER A 596 13.50 6.77 17.40
C SER A 596 13.26 5.77 16.28
N ASN A 597 12.45 6.14 15.30
CA ASN A 597 12.17 5.38 14.08
C ASN A 597 12.62 6.18 12.86
N VAL A 598 12.93 5.52 11.76
CA VAL A 598 13.41 6.15 10.51
C VAL A 598 12.51 5.72 9.35
N LEU A 599 11.91 6.69 8.67
CA LEU A 599 11.29 6.50 7.36
C LEU A 599 12.40 6.33 6.31
N LEU A 600 12.34 5.26 5.53
CA LEU A 600 13.36 4.82 4.59
C LEU A 600 12.77 4.59 3.20
N THR A 601 13.59 4.79 2.17
CA THR A 601 13.31 4.35 0.80
C THR A 601 14.58 3.83 0.11
N SER A 602 14.47 3.02 -0.95
CA SER A 602 15.64 2.63 -1.75
C SER A 602 16.11 3.82 -2.62
N SER A 603 17.42 3.95 -2.82
CA SER A 603 17.97 5.01 -3.69
C SER A 603 17.52 4.84 -5.13
N ARG A 604 17.33 3.59 -5.59
CA ARG A 604 16.78 3.27 -6.90
C ARG A 604 15.36 3.84 -7.05
N PHE A 605 14.48 3.61 -6.08
CA PHE A 605 13.10 4.12 -6.14
C PHE A 605 13.06 5.65 -6.06
N TRP A 606 13.74 6.25 -5.07
CA TRP A 606 13.76 7.71 -4.89
C TRP A 606 14.26 8.47 -6.13
N ASN A 607 15.26 7.93 -6.81
CA ASN A 607 15.85 8.55 -8.00
C ASN A 607 14.99 8.42 -9.28
N ARG A 608 13.84 7.71 -9.24
CA ARG A 608 12.87 7.67 -10.36
C ARG A 608 12.04 8.95 -10.45
N PHE A 609 11.83 9.63 -9.33
CA PHE A 609 11.07 10.88 -9.28
C PHE A 609 11.86 12.05 -9.87
N SER A 610 11.18 12.93 -10.60
CA SER A 610 11.73 14.23 -10.99
C SER A 610 12.07 15.08 -9.78
N VAL A 611 12.92 16.09 -9.95
CA VAL A 611 13.27 17.05 -8.89
C VAL A 611 12.03 17.71 -8.27
N SER A 612 11.01 18.03 -9.09
CA SER A 612 9.75 18.59 -8.59
C SER A 612 8.97 17.60 -7.73
N GLU A 613 8.87 16.33 -8.14
CA GLU A 613 8.20 15.29 -7.36
C GLU A 613 8.95 14.98 -6.06
N GLN A 614 10.29 14.94 -6.09
CA GLN A 614 11.11 14.79 -4.87
C GLN A 614 10.90 15.96 -3.90
N GLN A 615 10.74 17.19 -4.39
CA GLN A 615 10.40 18.36 -3.56
C GLN A 615 8.99 18.24 -2.98
N THR A 616 8.00 17.79 -3.76
CA THR A 616 6.64 17.50 -3.29
C THR A 616 6.66 16.45 -2.17
N LEU A 617 7.32 15.32 -2.38
CA LEU A 617 7.48 14.27 -1.36
C LEU A 617 8.20 14.78 -0.11
N SER A 618 9.32 15.51 -0.27
CA SER A 618 10.07 16.07 0.86
C SER A 618 9.23 17.06 1.67
N ARG A 619 8.40 17.88 1.01
CA ARG A 619 7.46 18.79 1.69
C ARG A 619 6.41 18.02 2.49
N SER A 620 5.83 16.96 1.92
CA SER A 620 4.85 16.11 2.61
C SER A 620 5.46 15.40 3.82
N ILE A 621 6.70 14.92 3.70
CA ILE A 621 7.46 14.33 4.81
C ILE A 621 7.70 15.36 5.93
N GLN A 622 8.11 16.59 5.59
CA GLN A 622 8.32 17.66 6.60
C GLN A 622 7.01 18.08 7.31
N GLN A 623 5.88 18.12 6.60
CA GLN A 623 4.57 18.33 7.22
C GLN A 623 4.19 17.19 8.17
N THR A 624 4.60 15.96 7.86
CA THR A 624 4.39 14.80 8.73
C THR A 624 5.29 14.84 9.97
N VAL A 625 6.55 15.27 9.84
CA VAL A 625 7.45 15.52 10.97
C VAL A 625 6.87 16.59 11.91
N THR A 626 6.35 17.68 11.35
CA THR A 626 5.69 18.74 12.12
C THR A 626 4.49 18.20 12.90
N TRP A 627 3.66 17.39 12.25
CA TRP A 627 2.51 16.74 12.90
C TRP A 627 2.94 15.72 13.97
N ASN A 628 4.01 14.94 13.74
CA ASN A 628 4.56 14.03 14.77
C ASN A 628 4.95 14.78 16.04
N SER A 629 5.56 15.97 15.89
CA SER A 629 6.03 16.78 17.02
C SER A 629 4.87 17.33 17.87
N SER A 630 3.77 17.76 17.24
CA SER A 630 2.61 18.33 17.96
C SER A 630 1.64 17.27 18.48
N SER A 631 1.33 16.24 17.69
CA SER A 631 0.33 15.23 18.02
C SER A 631 0.77 14.23 19.10
N PHE A 632 2.07 14.18 19.41
CA PHE A 632 2.62 13.27 20.43
C PHE A 632 1.89 13.40 21.78
N TYR A 633 1.72 14.63 22.28
CA TYR A 633 1.09 14.88 23.58
C TYR A 633 -0.38 14.46 23.57
N HIS A 634 -1.12 14.76 22.50
CA HIS A 634 -2.55 14.43 22.39
C HIS A 634 -2.78 12.90 22.36
N ILE A 635 -1.99 12.16 21.59
CA ILE A 635 -2.18 10.71 21.41
C ILE A 635 -1.71 9.95 22.66
N THR A 636 -0.60 10.37 23.27
CA THR A 636 -0.07 9.74 24.48
C THR A 636 -0.92 10.05 25.72
N ALA A 637 -1.58 11.21 25.75
CA ALA A 637 -2.52 11.57 26.81
C ALA A 637 -3.81 10.73 26.80
N ALA A 638 -4.17 10.05 25.70
CA ALA A 638 -5.31 9.14 25.66
C ALA A 638 -5.00 7.76 26.26
N ALA A 639 -3.78 7.24 26.04
CA ALA A 639 -3.38 5.92 26.54
C ALA A 639 -3.18 5.88 28.06
N LYS A 640 -2.63 6.94 28.66
CA LYS A 640 -2.31 7.00 30.10
C LYS A 640 -3.56 6.86 31.00
N PRO A 641 -4.69 7.57 30.79
CA PRO A 641 -5.93 7.35 31.52
C PRO A 641 -6.46 5.93 31.36
N ALA A 642 -6.47 5.39 30.13
CA ALA A 642 -6.91 4.02 29.88
C ALA A 642 -6.06 2.98 30.64
N ILE A 643 -4.75 3.22 30.80
CA ILE A 643 -3.86 2.38 31.63
C ILE A 643 -4.19 2.49 33.13
N LEU A 644 -4.49 3.70 33.63
CA LEU A 644 -4.90 3.91 35.02
C LEU A 644 -6.24 3.22 35.32
N GLU A 645 -7.20 3.26 34.40
CA GLU A 645 -8.48 2.54 34.50
C GLU A 645 -8.30 1.02 34.56
N LYS A 646 -7.21 0.46 34.00
CA LYS A 646 -6.85 -0.96 34.14
C LYS A 646 -6.16 -1.30 35.47
N GLY A 647 -6.04 -0.33 36.39
CA GLY A 647 -5.49 -0.53 37.74
C GLY A 647 -3.96 -0.57 37.80
N VAL A 648 -3.25 -0.03 36.81
CA VAL A 648 -1.77 0.05 36.81
C VAL A 648 -1.30 1.22 37.67
N GLY A 649 -0.41 0.95 38.62
CA GLY A 649 0.28 1.97 39.40
C GLY A 649 1.34 2.69 38.54
N ILE A 650 1.12 3.98 38.27
CA ILE A 650 2.09 4.83 37.58
C ILE A 650 2.87 5.65 38.62
N HIS A 651 4.19 5.44 38.70
CA HIS A 651 5.09 6.25 39.51
C HIS A 651 5.79 7.28 38.63
N ILE A 652 5.52 8.56 38.90
CA ILE A 652 6.23 9.70 38.30
C ILE A 652 7.32 10.11 39.30
N PRO A 653 8.61 9.89 38.99
CA PRO A 653 9.68 10.24 39.91
C PRO A 653 9.81 11.77 40.00
N SER A 654 9.88 12.29 41.23
CA SER A 654 10.30 13.67 41.48
C SER A 654 11.71 13.95 40.93
N GLN A 655 12.09 15.23 40.80
CA GLN A 655 13.44 15.61 40.39
C GLN A 655 14.51 14.92 41.26
N LYS A 656 14.31 14.86 42.59
CA LYS A 656 15.20 14.16 43.53
C LYS A 656 15.30 12.65 43.25
N GLU A 657 14.17 11.99 42.97
CA GLU A 657 14.11 10.55 42.63
C GLU A 657 14.73 10.26 41.25
N SER A 658 14.74 11.22 40.32
CA SER A 658 15.37 11.08 39.00
C SER A 658 16.91 11.23 39.03
N LEU A 659 17.48 11.88 40.06
CA LEU A 659 18.92 12.17 40.14
C LEU A 659 19.82 10.91 40.09
N PRO A 660 19.54 9.81 40.81
CA PRO A 660 20.33 8.59 40.70
C PRO A 660 20.34 8.01 39.29
N TRP A 661 19.21 8.04 38.58
CA TRP A 661 19.10 7.59 37.18
C TRP A 661 19.96 8.44 36.24
N ARG A 662 19.88 9.78 36.35
CA ARG A 662 20.68 10.71 35.54
C ARG A 662 22.18 10.55 35.81
N ARG A 663 22.59 10.39 37.08
CA ARG A 663 24.00 10.13 37.44
C ARG A 663 24.50 8.82 36.83
N ALA A 664 23.76 7.72 36.99
CA ALA A 664 24.14 6.43 36.41
C ALA A 664 24.29 6.51 34.89
N ALA A 665 23.37 7.20 34.20
CA ALA A 665 23.46 7.43 32.75
C ALA A 665 24.68 8.29 32.35
N LYS A 666 24.97 9.38 33.08
CA LYS A 666 26.14 10.25 32.84
C LYS A 666 27.46 9.48 33.03
N GLU A 667 27.57 8.72 34.13
CA GLU A 667 28.75 7.90 34.42
C GLU A 667 28.94 6.79 33.39
N PHE A 668 27.85 6.10 33.00
CA PHE A 668 27.88 5.10 31.95
C PHE A 668 28.36 5.68 30.62
N ILE A 669 27.73 6.75 30.11
CA ILE A 669 28.08 7.25 28.77
C ILE A 669 29.52 7.76 28.72
N LEU A 670 30.01 8.39 29.80
CA LEU A 670 31.37 8.91 29.90
C LEU A 670 32.44 7.82 30.12
N SER A 671 32.08 6.65 30.63
CA SER A 671 32.99 5.50 30.81
C SER A 671 32.91 4.45 29.69
N SER A 672 31.86 4.49 28.86
CA SER A 672 31.62 3.53 27.78
C SER A 672 32.43 3.81 26.50
N SER A 673 32.46 2.81 25.60
CA SER A 673 32.97 2.95 24.24
C SER A 673 32.22 4.01 23.40
N TYR A 674 30.99 4.38 23.77
CA TYR A 674 30.18 5.38 23.07
C TYR A 674 30.53 6.83 23.43
N ARG A 675 31.43 7.07 24.41
CA ARG A 675 31.81 8.41 24.88
C ARG A 675 32.11 9.39 23.75
N GLN A 676 32.94 8.99 22.78
CA GLN A 676 33.37 9.89 21.71
C GLN A 676 32.21 10.23 20.76
N LEU A 677 31.38 9.24 20.39
CA LEU A 677 30.16 9.45 19.60
C LEU A 677 29.20 10.42 20.29
N TYR A 678 29.06 10.30 21.62
CA TYR A 678 28.24 11.22 22.42
C TYR A 678 28.77 12.66 22.42
N LEU A 679 30.06 12.86 22.68
CA LEU A 679 30.67 14.20 22.62
C LEU A 679 30.59 14.82 21.21
N ASP A 680 30.79 14.02 20.17
CA ASP A 680 30.67 14.49 18.77
C ASP A 680 29.23 14.83 18.40
N PHE A 681 28.23 14.09 18.91
CA PHE A 681 26.82 14.41 18.75
C PHE A 681 26.48 15.74 19.40
N LEU A 682 26.84 15.94 20.69
CA LEU A 682 26.61 17.20 21.40
C LEU A 682 27.19 18.41 20.65
N ARG A 683 28.47 18.32 20.26
CA ARG A 683 29.16 19.39 19.51
C ARG A 683 28.41 19.75 18.23
N LYS A 684 27.96 18.74 17.47
CA LYS A 684 27.26 18.96 16.20
C LYS A 684 25.85 19.53 16.40
N THR A 685 25.17 19.19 17.50
CA THR A 685 23.87 19.78 17.84
C THR A 685 24.02 21.28 18.15
N GLU A 686 25.03 21.65 18.96
CA GLU A 686 25.39 23.05 19.23
C GLU A 686 25.78 23.81 17.94
N GLU A 687 26.62 23.23 17.07
CA GLU A 687 27.00 23.81 15.77
C GLU A 687 25.79 24.02 14.85
N GLY A 688 24.76 23.16 14.96
CA GLY A 688 23.50 23.25 14.23
C GLY A 688 22.54 24.32 14.75
N GLY A 689 22.90 25.04 15.83
CA GLY A 689 22.06 26.07 16.45
C GLY A 689 21.00 25.54 17.42
N GLU A 690 21.03 24.24 17.73
CA GLU A 690 20.14 23.62 18.71
C GLU A 690 20.89 23.46 20.03
N LEU A 691 20.40 24.09 21.10
CA LEU A 691 20.97 23.93 22.43
C LEU A 691 20.38 22.69 23.10
N LEU A 692 21.23 21.67 23.30
CA LEU A 692 21.02 20.72 24.37
C LEU A 692 21.52 21.38 25.66
N ASP A 693 20.60 21.89 26.48
CA ASP A 693 20.91 22.10 27.90
C ASP A 693 21.29 20.73 28.47
N GLY A 694 22.60 20.55 28.70
CA GLY A 694 23.25 19.28 28.94
C GLY A 694 22.43 18.39 29.86
N SER A 695 21.88 17.31 29.30
CA SER A 695 20.75 16.56 29.85
C SER A 695 21.02 15.74 31.13
N PHE A 696 22.14 16.01 31.78
CA PHE A 696 22.55 15.47 33.07
C PHE A 696 22.76 16.53 34.15
N ASP A 697 22.76 17.82 33.82
CA ASP A 697 22.94 18.90 34.79
C ASP A 697 21.59 19.55 35.15
N VAL A 698 21.43 19.82 36.44
CA VAL A 698 20.17 20.15 37.17
C VAL A 698 19.72 21.57 36.93
#